data_AF-A0A0E0GW51-F1
#
_entry.id   AF-A0A0E0GW51-F1
#
_cell.length_a   1.000
_cell.length_b   1.000
_cell.length_c   1.000
_cell.angle_alpha   90.00
_cell.angle_beta   90.00
_cell.angle_gamma   90.00
#
_symmetry.space_group_name_H-M   'P 1'
#
loop_
_entity.id
_entity.type
_entity.pdbx_description
1 polymer ?
#
loop_
_entity_poly.entity_id
_entity_poly.type
_entity_poly.pdbx_seq_one_letter_code
_entity_poly.pdbx_strand_id
1 'polypeptide(L)'
;MAAAAAAAANGAGGGGGVPRPTNPMVTPLLTDLYQFTMAYAYWKAGKHLDRAVFDLYFRKNPFGGEFTIFGGLEECIRFIANFKLTDTEITFLRSAMPTCEDGFFEYLSSIDCSDVEVYAIPEGSVVFPKVPLMIIEGPVAVIQLLETPFLSLVNYASLVTTNAARHRLVAGKSKNLLEFGLRRAQGPDGGISASRYCYMGGFDATSNVAAGRLFGIPIRGTHSHAFVSSFMGLNDIIDRTLASSDGSNKCEDFVSLVQNWLARIKDAGSLRGTFRETNLSELAAFTSYALAFPNSFLALVDTYDVMRSGVPNFCAVALALNDMGYKAAGIRLDSGDLAYLSVETRKFFRAIEEEFGFIGFGKMNITASNDLNEETIDALNKQGHEVDAFGIGTYLVTCYAQAALGCVFKLVEINKQPRIKLSEDVTKVSIPCKKRCYRLFGKEGYPLVDIMTGEDEPAPKVGERLLCRHPFNESKRAYVVPQHVEELLKCYWPGTTSEPREELPSINEIRSRCMGYLDRMRPDHMRRLNPTPYKVSVSAKLYDFIHFLWLNEAPLWEILADDHAVVEEAGHRRPSSTASASASATASVITAAASSDGEGYASASATASAIAAAASSEGEGYTSGFAAAAGGAADWVVGEVEVLVARQVRNVRREVHGVDVAQQPGRTAGGGALSARPAAHHGRGVRTATEEVRWPVVEPWRSLGSSGAGEDFVPAPDGSRGGWGR
;
A
#
# COMPACT_ATOMS: atom_id res chain seq x y z
N MET A 1 16.02 25.84 -16.46
CA MET A 1 15.97 24.94 -17.64
C MET A 1 15.05 23.74 -17.45
N ALA A 2 15.17 22.91 -16.41
CA ALA A 2 14.36 21.69 -16.24
C ALA A 2 12.82 21.87 -16.45
N ALA A 3 12.23 22.95 -15.91
CA ALA A 3 10.80 23.25 -16.13
C ALA A 3 10.42 23.46 -17.61
N ALA A 4 11.33 23.97 -18.44
CA ALA A 4 11.11 24.10 -19.89
C ALA A 4 11.23 22.75 -20.62
N ALA A 5 12.03 21.81 -20.10
CA ALA A 5 12.08 20.44 -20.61
C ALA A 5 10.79 19.66 -20.30
N ALA A 6 10.17 19.90 -19.13
CA ALA A 6 8.84 19.37 -18.82
C ALA A 6 7.76 19.95 -19.76
N ALA A 7 7.81 21.25 -20.06
CA ALA A 7 6.94 21.86 -21.06
C ALA A 7 7.15 21.28 -22.48
N ALA A 8 8.39 20.95 -22.85
CA ALA A 8 8.70 20.30 -24.13
C ALA A 8 8.25 18.83 -24.19
N ALA A 9 8.26 18.09 -23.06
CA ALA A 9 7.69 16.74 -22.98
C ALA A 9 6.15 16.76 -23.18
N ASN A 10 5.48 17.81 -22.69
CA ASN A 10 4.07 18.11 -22.98
C ASN A 10 3.85 18.79 -24.34
N GLY A 11 4.89 18.90 -25.19
CA GLY A 11 4.94 19.82 -26.33
C GLY A 11 5.42 19.20 -27.65
N ALA A 12 5.09 17.92 -27.90
CA ALA A 12 5.51 17.18 -29.10
C ALA A 12 4.36 16.41 -29.78
N GLY A 13 3.26 17.11 -30.08
CA GLY A 13 2.08 16.53 -30.75
C GLY A 13 1.11 17.61 -31.22
N GLY A 14 1.32 18.14 -32.42
CA GLY A 14 0.52 19.22 -33.00
C GLY A 14 -0.86 18.77 -33.48
N GLY A 15 -1.77 18.48 -32.54
CA GLY A 15 -3.18 18.15 -32.81
C GLY A 15 -3.94 17.91 -31.50
N GLY A 16 -5.13 18.50 -31.35
CA GLY A 16 -5.88 18.58 -30.08
C GLY A 16 -6.54 17.28 -29.60
N GLY A 17 -5.90 16.13 -29.80
CA GLY A 17 -6.38 14.83 -29.31
C GLY A 17 -5.86 14.48 -27.91
N VAL A 18 -6.51 13.54 -27.24
CA VAL A 18 -6.03 12.97 -25.97
C VAL A 18 -4.85 12.03 -26.27
N PRO A 19 -3.71 12.15 -25.57
CA PRO A 19 -2.57 11.26 -25.78
C PRO A 19 -2.91 9.80 -25.45
N ARG A 20 -2.12 8.87 -25.99
CA ARG A 20 -2.20 7.44 -25.64
C ARG A 20 -1.90 7.18 -24.16
N PRO A 21 -2.32 6.01 -23.62
CA PRO A 21 -1.87 5.55 -22.31
C PRO A 21 -0.35 5.60 -22.17
N THR A 22 0.13 5.87 -20.95
CA THR A 22 1.57 5.99 -20.68
C THR A 22 2.27 4.63 -20.77
N ASN A 23 1.56 3.54 -20.46
CA ASN A 23 2.01 2.18 -20.67
C ASN A 23 1.54 1.66 -22.05
N PRO A 24 2.46 1.29 -22.98
CA PRO A 24 2.09 0.79 -24.31
C PRO A 24 1.39 -0.58 -24.30
N MET A 25 1.38 -1.30 -23.17
CA MET A 25 0.63 -2.56 -23.00
C MET A 25 -0.86 -2.34 -22.72
N VAL A 26 -1.31 -1.10 -22.52
CA VAL A 26 -2.73 -0.75 -22.33
C VAL A 26 -3.41 -0.64 -23.70
N THR A 27 -3.65 -1.80 -24.31
CA THR A 27 -4.35 -1.96 -25.59
C THR A 27 -5.71 -2.64 -25.39
N PRO A 28 -6.59 -2.73 -26.41
CA PRO A 28 -7.82 -3.52 -26.32
C PRO A 28 -7.62 -5.02 -26.03
N LEU A 29 -6.39 -5.54 -26.19
CA LEU A 29 -6.02 -6.90 -25.77
C LEU A 29 -5.58 -7.01 -24.29
N LEU A 30 -5.60 -5.93 -23.50
CA LEU A 30 -5.41 -5.97 -22.03
C LEU A 30 -6.68 -6.49 -21.32
N THR A 31 -7.18 -7.63 -21.78
CA THR A 31 -8.48 -8.17 -21.40
C THR A 31 -8.49 -9.69 -21.53
N ASP A 32 -9.40 -10.36 -20.83
CA ASP A 32 -9.47 -11.82 -20.83
C ASP A 32 -10.22 -12.36 -22.06
N LEU A 33 -9.89 -13.57 -22.52
CA LEU A 33 -10.56 -14.20 -23.66
C LEU A 33 -12.09 -14.30 -23.48
N TYR A 34 -12.56 -14.50 -22.24
CA TYR A 34 -14.00 -14.57 -21.96
C TYR A 34 -14.74 -13.23 -22.21
N GLN A 35 -14.03 -12.09 -22.20
CA GLN A 35 -14.64 -10.79 -22.52
C GLN A 35 -14.98 -10.73 -24.02
N PHE A 36 -14.11 -11.26 -24.89
CA PHE A 36 -14.41 -11.38 -26.33
C PHE A 36 -15.49 -12.43 -26.63
N THR A 37 -15.53 -13.56 -25.93
CA THR A 37 -16.61 -14.55 -26.15
C THR A 37 -17.97 -14.07 -25.64
N MET A 38 -18.02 -13.26 -24.56
CA MET A 38 -19.24 -12.55 -24.16
C MET A 38 -19.64 -11.46 -25.17
N ALA A 39 -18.68 -10.69 -25.70
CA ALA A 39 -18.96 -9.74 -26.78
C ALA A 39 -19.53 -10.42 -28.04
N TYR A 40 -19.02 -11.59 -28.43
CA TYR A 40 -19.59 -12.42 -29.51
C TYR A 40 -20.99 -12.92 -29.15
N ALA A 41 -21.23 -13.36 -27.92
CA ALA A 41 -22.56 -13.80 -27.48
C ALA A 41 -23.59 -12.65 -27.54
N TYR A 42 -23.22 -11.43 -27.09
CA TYR A 42 -24.04 -10.24 -27.27
C TYR A 42 -24.24 -9.87 -28.74
N TRP A 43 -23.20 -10.02 -29.58
CA TRP A 43 -23.30 -9.77 -31.02
C TRP A 43 -24.30 -10.70 -31.69
N LYS A 44 -24.11 -12.02 -31.53
CA LYS A 44 -24.93 -13.10 -32.08
C LYS A 44 -26.38 -13.09 -31.58
N ALA A 45 -26.61 -12.61 -30.35
CA ALA A 45 -27.96 -12.43 -29.79
C ALA A 45 -28.65 -11.13 -30.24
N GLY A 46 -28.00 -10.28 -31.06
CA GLY A 46 -28.52 -8.98 -31.48
C GLY A 46 -28.52 -7.90 -30.37
N LYS A 47 -27.83 -8.16 -29.26
CA LYS A 47 -27.87 -7.37 -28.01
C LYS A 47 -26.67 -6.44 -27.81
N HIS A 48 -25.67 -6.51 -28.68
CA HIS A 48 -24.41 -5.76 -28.56
C HIS A 48 -24.58 -4.23 -28.50
N LEU A 49 -25.69 -3.70 -29.02
CA LEU A 49 -26.06 -2.28 -29.00
C LEU A 49 -27.05 -1.89 -27.88
N ASP A 50 -27.44 -2.82 -26.99
CA ASP A 50 -28.22 -2.46 -25.78
C ASP A 50 -27.41 -1.42 -24.97
N ARG A 51 -28.02 -0.28 -24.59
CA ARG A 51 -27.34 0.71 -23.73
C ARG A 51 -27.33 0.20 -22.30
N ALA A 52 -26.15 0.01 -21.74
CA ALA A 52 -25.93 -0.48 -20.39
C ALA A 52 -25.25 0.60 -19.54
N VAL A 53 -25.49 0.56 -18.22
CA VAL A 53 -24.81 1.38 -17.22
C VAL A 53 -24.07 0.46 -16.24
N PHE A 54 -22.77 0.70 -16.06
CA PHE A 54 -21.91 -0.03 -15.14
C PHE A 54 -21.28 0.89 -14.10
N ASP A 55 -21.33 0.51 -12.83
CA ASP A 55 -20.58 1.16 -11.75
C ASP A 55 -19.21 0.48 -11.58
N LEU A 56 -18.13 1.27 -11.47
CA LEU A 56 -16.85 0.83 -10.93
C LEU A 56 -16.73 1.32 -9.48
N TYR A 57 -16.75 0.42 -8.50
CA TYR A 57 -16.62 0.73 -7.07
C TYR A 57 -15.78 -0.32 -6.34
N PHE A 58 -15.42 -0.09 -5.08
CA PHE A 58 -14.67 -1.06 -4.25
C PHE A 58 -15.44 -1.48 -3.00
N ARG A 59 -15.13 -2.66 -2.44
CA ARG A 59 -15.94 -3.27 -1.35
C ARG A 59 -15.49 -2.96 0.07
N LYS A 60 -14.20 -2.71 0.30
CA LYS A 60 -13.60 -2.46 1.62
C LYS A 60 -12.40 -1.51 1.46
N ASN A 61 -12.22 -0.57 2.40
CA ASN A 61 -11.01 0.26 2.46
C ASN A 61 -9.76 -0.64 2.69
N PRO A 62 -8.60 -0.30 2.10
CA PRO A 62 -7.40 -1.12 2.20
C PRO A 62 -6.64 -0.88 3.51
N PHE A 63 -5.72 -1.80 3.84
CA PHE A 63 -4.77 -1.68 4.96
C PHE A 63 -5.45 -1.45 6.34
N GLY A 64 -6.69 -1.93 6.50
CA GLY A 64 -7.49 -1.72 7.72
C GLY A 64 -7.86 -0.26 8.03
N GLY A 65 -7.72 0.65 7.06
CA GLY A 65 -8.13 2.05 7.22
C GLY A 65 -9.62 2.27 6.93
N GLU A 66 -10.09 3.52 7.06
CA GLU A 66 -11.45 3.92 6.69
C GLU A 66 -11.51 4.96 5.56
N PHE A 67 -10.43 5.11 4.79
CA PHE A 67 -10.39 5.91 3.58
C PHE A 67 -9.59 5.23 2.47
N THR A 68 -9.93 5.57 1.23
CA THR A 68 -9.17 5.27 0.02
C THR A 68 -9.01 6.57 -0.77
N ILE A 69 -7.96 6.72 -1.58
CA ILE A 69 -7.82 7.82 -2.53
C ILE A 69 -7.96 7.27 -3.95
N PHE A 70 -8.78 7.90 -4.76
CA PHE A 70 -9.00 7.49 -6.14
C PHE A 70 -7.81 7.85 -7.04
N GLY A 71 -7.36 6.88 -7.83
CA GLY A 71 -6.30 7.03 -8.83
C GLY A 71 -6.58 6.20 -10.09
N GLY A 72 -5.96 6.59 -11.21
CA GLY A 72 -5.98 5.85 -12.49
C GLY A 72 -6.90 6.45 -13.57
N LEU A 73 -7.67 7.48 -13.25
CA LEU A 73 -8.65 8.09 -14.16
C LEU A 73 -8.03 8.57 -15.47
N GLU A 74 -6.92 9.32 -15.40
CA GLU A 74 -6.26 9.83 -16.62
C GLU A 74 -5.85 8.71 -17.58
N GLU A 75 -5.37 7.55 -17.10
CA GLU A 75 -5.01 6.43 -17.98
C GLU A 75 -6.26 5.78 -18.60
N CYS A 76 -7.38 5.66 -17.86
CA CYS A 76 -8.65 5.20 -18.42
C CYS A 76 -9.17 6.13 -19.53
N ILE A 77 -9.09 7.46 -19.34
CA ILE A 77 -9.51 8.45 -20.34
C ILE A 77 -8.58 8.48 -21.56
N ARG A 78 -7.26 8.30 -21.36
CA ARG A 78 -6.31 8.12 -22.47
C ARG A 78 -6.57 6.83 -23.26
N PHE A 79 -6.97 5.76 -22.58
CA PHE A 79 -7.29 4.46 -23.19
C PHE A 79 -8.54 4.53 -24.06
N ILE A 80 -9.69 4.98 -23.56
CA ILE A 80 -10.92 5.07 -24.36
C ILE A 80 -10.77 6.01 -25.57
N ALA A 81 -10.06 7.13 -25.39
CA ALA A 81 -9.82 8.09 -26.48
C ALA A 81 -8.86 7.56 -27.57
N ASN A 82 -8.22 6.41 -27.35
CA ASN A 82 -7.34 5.72 -28.29
C ASN A 82 -7.76 4.25 -28.50
N PHE A 83 -8.98 3.85 -28.09
CA PHE A 83 -9.45 2.48 -28.19
C PHE A 83 -9.74 2.12 -29.65
N LYS A 84 -8.89 1.27 -30.22
CA LYS A 84 -9.11 0.64 -31.53
C LYS A 84 -8.28 -0.64 -31.65
N LEU A 85 -8.91 -1.73 -32.10
CA LEU A 85 -8.21 -2.96 -32.49
C LEU A 85 -7.54 -2.77 -33.86
N THR A 86 -6.29 -3.23 -33.98
CA THR A 86 -5.55 -3.25 -35.26
C THR A 86 -5.86 -4.51 -36.06
N ASP A 87 -5.66 -4.45 -37.39
CA ASP A 87 -5.88 -5.60 -38.29
C ASP A 87 -5.09 -6.85 -37.86
N THR A 88 -3.90 -6.66 -37.28
CA THR A 88 -3.06 -7.70 -36.68
C THR A 88 -3.69 -8.32 -35.43
N GLU A 89 -4.31 -7.53 -34.56
CA GLU A 89 -5.02 -8.03 -33.37
C GLU A 89 -6.34 -8.71 -33.74
N ILE A 90 -7.07 -8.20 -34.75
CA ILE A 90 -8.27 -8.85 -35.31
C ILE A 90 -7.91 -10.21 -35.94
N THR A 91 -6.79 -10.28 -36.67
CA THR A 91 -6.29 -11.54 -37.24
C THR A 91 -5.93 -12.55 -36.15
N PHE A 92 -5.27 -12.11 -35.07
CA PHE A 92 -4.99 -12.94 -33.90
C PHE A 92 -6.28 -13.43 -33.23
N LEU A 93 -7.25 -12.55 -32.96
CA LEU A 93 -8.53 -12.90 -32.36
C LEU A 93 -9.32 -13.90 -33.22
N ARG A 94 -9.25 -13.79 -34.55
CA ARG A 94 -9.84 -14.77 -35.48
C ARG A 94 -9.18 -16.15 -35.37
N SER A 95 -7.85 -16.20 -35.19
CA SER A 95 -7.14 -17.46 -34.95
C SER A 95 -7.44 -18.07 -33.57
N ALA A 96 -7.70 -17.24 -32.56
CA ALA A 96 -8.00 -17.67 -31.19
C ALA A 96 -9.47 -18.10 -31.00
N MET A 97 -10.40 -17.64 -31.86
CA MET A 97 -11.83 -17.92 -31.77
C MET A 97 -12.40 -18.44 -33.11
N PRO A 98 -11.90 -19.59 -33.63
CA PRO A 98 -12.22 -20.09 -34.98
C PRO A 98 -13.68 -20.56 -35.19
N THR A 99 -14.51 -20.51 -34.15
CA THR A 99 -15.96 -20.81 -34.19
C THR A 99 -16.84 -19.56 -34.19
N CYS A 100 -16.25 -18.37 -34.21
CA CYS A 100 -16.97 -17.11 -34.35
C CYS A 100 -17.21 -16.76 -35.83
N GLU A 101 -18.33 -16.10 -36.12
CA GLU A 101 -18.68 -15.67 -37.47
C GLU A 101 -17.85 -14.46 -37.93
N ASP A 102 -17.50 -14.41 -39.22
CA ASP A 102 -16.63 -13.38 -39.79
C ASP A 102 -17.13 -11.94 -39.54
N GLY A 103 -18.46 -11.73 -39.58
CA GLY A 103 -19.09 -10.44 -39.29
C GLY A 103 -18.88 -9.93 -37.85
N PHE A 104 -18.54 -10.81 -36.89
CA PHE A 104 -18.13 -10.37 -35.55
C PHE A 104 -16.73 -9.75 -35.56
N PHE A 105 -15.82 -10.25 -36.40
CA PHE A 105 -14.48 -9.66 -36.54
C PHE A 105 -14.54 -8.34 -37.34
N GLU A 106 -15.45 -8.22 -38.30
CA GLU A 106 -15.78 -6.94 -38.96
C GLU A 106 -16.30 -5.93 -37.92
N TYR A 107 -17.27 -6.32 -37.08
CA TYR A 107 -17.76 -5.52 -35.96
C TYR A 107 -16.62 -5.08 -35.02
N LEU A 108 -15.77 -6.00 -34.57
CA LEU A 108 -14.61 -5.68 -33.71
C LEU A 108 -13.61 -4.72 -34.37
N SER A 109 -13.49 -4.72 -35.71
CA SER A 109 -12.64 -3.75 -36.43
C SER A 109 -13.27 -2.34 -36.55
N SER A 110 -14.59 -2.26 -36.41
CA SER A 110 -15.37 -1.02 -36.53
C SER A 110 -15.62 -0.28 -35.22
N ILE A 111 -15.55 -0.96 -34.06
CA ILE A 111 -15.85 -0.33 -32.76
C ILE A 111 -14.75 0.62 -32.29
N ASP A 112 -15.20 1.68 -31.63
CA ASP A 112 -14.41 2.58 -30.80
C ASP A 112 -15.20 2.93 -29.51
N CYS A 113 -14.75 3.93 -28.75
CA CYS A 113 -15.46 4.43 -27.56
C CYS A 113 -16.19 5.78 -27.79
N SER A 114 -16.64 6.07 -29.01
CA SER A 114 -17.33 7.33 -29.33
C SER A 114 -18.75 7.44 -28.75
N ASP A 115 -19.47 6.31 -28.61
CA ASP A 115 -20.79 6.23 -27.95
C ASP A 115 -20.72 5.72 -26.50
N VAL A 116 -19.53 5.80 -25.89
CA VAL A 116 -19.34 5.51 -24.46
C VAL A 116 -19.30 6.83 -23.69
N GLU A 117 -20.03 6.90 -22.58
CA GLU A 117 -19.99 7.98 -21.60
C GLU A 117 -19.17 7.53 -20.38
N VAL A 118 -18.33 8.41 -19.82
CA VAL A 118 -17.59 8.15 -18.58
C VAL A 118 -17.71 9.32 -17.61
N TYR A 119 -18.42 9.04 -16.52
CA TYR A 119 -18.51 9.88 -15.34
C TYR A 119 -17.54 9.34 -14.28
N ALA A 120 -16.83 10.22 -13.56
CA ALA A 120 -15.92 9.79 -12.50
C ALA A 120 -15.82 10.80 -11.36
N ILE A 121 -15.42 10.33 -10.18
CA ILE A 121 -14.98 11.21 -9.10
C ILE A 121 -13.62 11.83 -9.51
N PRO A 122 -13.36 13.13 -9.29
CA PRO A 122 -12.07 13.72 -9.63
C PRO A 122 -10.90 12.98 -8.98
N GLU A 123 -9.87 12.65 -9.77
CA GLU A 123 -8.69 11.91 -9.31
C GLU A 123 -8.02 12.60 -8.11
N GLY A 124 -7.41 11.84 -7.20
CA GLY A 124 -6.85 12.35 -5.94
C GLY A 124 -7.89 12.73 -4.88
N SER A 125 -9.19 12.48 -5.10
CA SER A 125 -10.21 12.64 -4.06
C SER A 125 -10.21 11.47 -3.08
N VAL A 126 -10.50 11.75 -1.81
CA VAL A 126 -10.84 10.69 -0.83
C VAL A 126 -12.22 10.10 -1.19
N VAL A 127 -12.29 8.77 -1.19
CA VAL A 127 -13.43 7.94 -1.64
C VAL A 127 -13.66 6.78 -0.69
N PHE A 128 -14.87 6.23 -0.69
CA PHE A 128 -15.34 5.23 0.28
C PHE A 128 -16.02 4.04 -0.41
N PRO A 129 -16.08 2.86 0.24
CA PRO A 129 -16.67 1.65 -0.33
C PRO A 129 -18.11 1.85 -0.81
N LYS A 130 -18.52 1.08 -1.83
CA LYS A 130 -19.85 1.10 -2.47
C LYS A 130 -20.23 2.39 -3.22
N VAL A 131 -19.55 3.51 -3.02
CA VAL A 131 -19.73 4.69 -3.88
C VAL A 131 -19.08 4.41 -5.24
N PRO A 132 -19.76 4.62 -6.39
CA PRO A 132 -19.14 4.58 -7.71
C PRO A 132 -17.96 5.56 -7.79
N LEU A 133 -16.78 5.03 -8.08
CA LEU A 133 -15.59 5.80 -8.47
C LEU A 133 -15.76 6.31 -9.90
N MET A 134 -16.34 5.46 -10.76
CA MET A 134 -16.68 5.75 -12.14
C MET A 134 -18.05 5.14 -12.46
N ILE A 135 -18.83 5.79 -13.33
CA ILE A 135 -20.01 5.23 -14.00
C ILE A 135 -19.76 5.29 -15.50
N ILE A 136 -20.00 4.18 -16.20
CA ILE A 136 -19.80 4.03 -17.64
C ILE A 136 -21.15 3.69 -18.27
N GLU A 137 -21.61 4.49 -19.25
CA GLU A 137 -22.87 4.28 -20.01
C GLU A 137 -22.59 4.17 -21.52
N GLY A 138 -23.43 3.46 -22.28
CA GLY A 138 -23.22 3.20 -23.72
C GLY A 138 -23.43 1.72 -24.13
N PRO A 139 -22.97 1.29 -25.32
CA PRO A 139 -23.20 -0.07 -25.83
C PRO A 139 -22.59 -1.19 -24.99
N VAL A 140 -23.41 -2.15 -24.55
CA VAL A 140 -23.03 -3.21 -23.59
C VAL A 140 -21.81 -4.02 -24.03
N ALA A 141 -21.69 -4.37 -25.31
CA ALA A 141 -20.57 -5.18 -25.79
C ALA A 141 -19.23 -4.42 -25.81
N VAL A 142 -19.25 -3.10 -26.01
CA VAL A 142 -18.05 -2.25 -25.93
C VAL A 142 -17.64 -2.07 -24.47
N ILE A 143 -18.60 -1.76 -23.58
CA ILE A 143 -18.32 -1.54 -22.15
C ILE A 143 -17.82 -2.83 -21.47
N GLN A 144 -18.31 -4.01 -21.88
CA GLN A 144 -17.84 -5.28 -21.35
C GLN A 144 -16.35 -5.54 -21.65
N LEU A 145 -15.83 -5.05 -22.78
CA LEU A 145 -14.39 -5.11 -23.10
C LEU A 145 -13.56 -4.13 -22.24
N LEU A 146 -14.17 -3.09 -21.66
CA LEU A 146 -13.51 -2.11 -20.79
C LEU A 146 -13.37 -2.59 -19.33
N GLU A 147 -14.12 -3.61 -18.88
CA GLU A 147 -14.10 -4.09 -17.47
C GLU A 147 -12.68 -4.44 -17.00
N THR A 148 -11.98 -5.34 -17.70
CA THR A 148 -10.63 -5.79 -17.28
C THR A 148 -9.58 -4.65 -17.34
N PRO A 149 -9.46 -3.84 -18.43
CA PRO A 149 -8.57 -2.67 -18.45
C PRO A 149 -8.84 -1.66 -17.34
N PHE A 150 -10.09 -1.24 -17.13
CA PHE A 150 -10.43 -0.22 -16.12
C PHE A 150 -10.17 -0.74 -14.71
N LEU A 151 -10.51 -2.01 -14.42
CA LEU A 151 -10.22 -2.62 -13.13
C LEU A 151 -8.72 -2.71 -12.87
N SER A 152 -7.90 -3.04 -13.87
CA SER A 152 -6.44 -3.09 -13.73
C SER A 152 -5.88 -1.71 -13.35
N LEU A 153 -6.20 -0.68 -14.14
CA LEU A 153 -5.71 0.69 -13.95
C LEU A 153 -6.15 1.29 -12.60
N VAL A 154 -7.44 1.16 -12.25
CA VAL A 154 -8.00 1.79 -11.05
C VAL A 154 -7.61 1.08 -9.75
N ASN A 155 -7.54 -0.27 -9.74
CA ASN A 155 -7.14 -1.02 -8.53
C ASN A 155 -5.74 -0.61 -8.09
N TYR A 156 -4.76 -0.69 -9.00
CA TYR A 156 -3.36 -0.47 -8.64
C TYR A 156 -3.10 0.99 -8.26
N ALA A 157 -3.59 1.92 -9.08
CA ALA A 157 -3.41 3.35 -8.85
C ALA A 157 -4.01 3.82 -7.51
N SER A 158 -5.26 3.45 -7.23
CA SER A 158 -5.94 3.84 -5.98
C SER A 158 -5.28 3.20 -4.74
N LEU A 159 -4.83 1.94 -4.86
CA LEU A 159 -4.14 1.23 -3.79
C LEU A 159 -2.79 1.88 -3.43
N VAL A 160 -1.92 2.12 -4.42
CA VAL A 160 -0.60 2.73 -4.21
C VAL A 160 -0.74 4.17 -3.69
N THR A 161 -1.68 4.95 -4.24
CA THR A 161 -1.94 6.33 -3.75
C THR A 161 -2.38 6.33 -2.29
N THR A 162 -3.25 5.40 -1.90
CA THR A 162 -3.71 5.25 -0.51
C THR A 162 -2.56 4.82 0.42
N ASN A 163 -1.73 3.87 -0.02
CA ASN A 163 -0.55 3.43 0.73
C ASN A 163 0.43 4.60 0.97
N ALA A 164 0.73 5.37 -0.07
CA ALA A 164 1.60 6.53 -0.01
C ALA A 164 1.06 7.63 0.91
N ALA A 165 -0.23 7.91 0.86
CA ALA A 165 -0.88 8.87 1.75
C ALA A 165 -0.83 8.45 3.22
N ARG A 166 -0.98 7.16 3.53
CA ARG A 166 -0.85 6.65 4.90
C ARG A 166 0.57 6.80 5.44
N HIS A 167 1.59 6.53 4.61
CA HIS A 167 2.98 6.83 4.96
C HIS A 167 3.21 8.34 5.19
N ARG A 168 2.59 9.23 4.39
CA ARG A 168 2.61 10.70 4.60
C ARG A 168 1.93 11.12 5.92
N LEU A 169 0.82 10.49 6.29
CA LEU A 169 0.14 10.77 7.58
C LEU A 169 1.03 10.40 8.78
N VAL A 170 1.76 9.27 8.72
CA VAL A 170 2.63 8.84 9.82
C VAL A 170 3.96 9.61 9.86
N ALA A 171 4.59 9.90 8.72
CA ALA A 171 5.82 10.68 8.66
C ALA A 171 5.62 12.19 8.89
N GLY A 172 4.36 12.66 8.81
CA GLY A 172 4.00 14.07 8.96
C GLY A 172 4.40 14.94 7.77
N LYS A 173 4.16 16.24 7.88
CA LYS A 173 4.39 17.22 6.80
C LYS A 173 5.81 17.80 6.75
N SER A 174 6.60 17.61 7.81
CA SER A 174 7.93 18.22 7.96
C SER A 174 9.09 17.34 7.49
N LYS A 175 8.83 16.05 7.23
CA LYS A 175 9.83 15.08 6.75
C LYS A 175 9.70 14.87 5.25
N ASN A 176 10.82 14.75 4.54
CA ASN A 176 10.82 14.45 3.11
C ASN A 176 10.55 12.94 2.89
N LEU A 177 9.71 12.60 1.93
CA LEU A 177 9.44 11.21 1.55
C LEU A 177 9.95 10.92 0.14
N LEU A 178 10.76 9.87 -0.01
CA LEU A 178 11.46 9.51 -1.24
C LEU A 178 11.09 8.08 -1.66
N GLU A 179 10.63 7.90 -2.90
CA GLU A 179 10.26 6.58 -3.44
C GLU A 179 11.48 5.88 -4.07
N PHE A 180 11.95 4.82 -3.40
CA PHE A 180 13.14 4.01 -3.75
C PHE A 180 12.79 2.56 -4.11
N GLY A 181 11.52 2.29 -4.45
CA GLY A 181 10.94 0.96 -4.61
C GLY A 181 11.08 0.34 -5.99
N LEU A 182 11.37 1.10 -7.05
CA LEU A 182 11.48 0.63 -8.45
C LEU A 182 12.11 -0.78 -8.61
N ARG A 183 13.22 -1.08 -7.91
CA ARG A 183 13.93 -2.37 -7.98
C ARG A 183 13.18 -3.59 -7.41
N ARG A 184 12.02 -3.37 -6.78
CA ARG A 184 11.13 -4.37 -6.16
C ARG A 184 9.69 -4.29 -6.69
N ALA A 185 9.41 -3.37 -7.61
CA ALA A 185 8.06 -3.19 -8.14
C ALA A 185 7.60 -4.38 -9.00
N GLN A 186 6.30 -4.53 -9.15
CA GLN A 186 5.68 -5.66 -9.87
C GLN A 186 5.76 -5.42 -11.39
N GLY A 187 6.94 -5.68 -11.96
CA GLY A 187 7.26 -5.46 -13.37
C GLY A 187 7.60 -3.99 -13.71
N PRO A 188 8.04 -3.72 -14.95
CA PRO A 188 8.54 -2.39 -15.35
C PRO A 188 7.49 -1.29 -15.21
N ASP A 189 6.25 -1.54 -15.65
CA ASP A 189 5.16 -0.56 -15.53
C ASP A 189 4.70 -0.38 -14.09
N GLY A 190 4.64 -1.44 -13.29
CA GLY A 190 4.43 -1.33 -11.84
C GLY A 190 5.44 -0.37 -11.19
N GLY A 191 6.69 -0.37 -11.67
CA GLY A 191 7.70 0.61 -11.24
C GLY A 191 7.42 2.06 -11.65
N ILE A 192 7.02 2.29 -12.90
CA ILE A 192 6.77 3.65 -13.45
C ILE A 192 5.48 4.25 -12.90
N SER A 193 4.40 3.46 -12.90
CA SER A 193 3.10 3.85 -12.36
C SER A 193 3.14 4.03 -10.83
N ALA A 194 3.87 3.19 -10.08
CA ALA A 194 4.02 3.38 -8.63
C ALA A 194 4.62 4.74 -8.29
N SER A 195 5.71 5.16 -8.96
CA SER A 195 6.35 6.45 -8.71
C SER A 195 5.38 7.63 -8.85
N ARG A 196 4.51 7.59 -9.86
CA ARG A 196 3.44 8.58 -10.09
C ARG A 196 2.42 8.59 -8.95
N TYR A 197 1.86 7.43 -8.63
CA TYR A 197 0.79 7.33 -7.62
C TYR A 197 1.34 7.56 -6.19
N CYS A 198 2.61 7.27 -5.93
CA CYS A 198 3.30 7.69 -4.70
C CYS A 198 3.45 9.21 -4.62
N TYR A 199 3.87 9.87 -5.71
CA TYR A 199 3.97 11.34 -5.75
C TYR A 199 2.60 12.02 -5.56
N MET A 200 1.55 11.45 -6.14
CA MET A 200 0.16 11.87 -5.98
C MET A 200 -0.34 11.70 -4.52
N GLY A 201 0.02 10.57 -3.89
CA GLY A 201 -0.23 10.29 -2.48
C GLY A 201 0.67 11.07 -1.50
N GLY A 202 1.57 11.93 -2.00
CA GLY A 202 2.32 12.89 -1.18
C GLY A 202 3.80 12.59 -0.96
N PHE A 203 4.43 11.68 -1.70
CA PHE A 203 5.91 11.51 -1.72
C PHE A 203 6.57 12.63 -2.52
N ASP A 204 7.69 13.17 -2.08
CA ASP A 204 8.24 14.43 -2.61
C ASP A 204 9.16 14.23 -3.80
N ALA A 205 9.74 13.04 -3.93
CA ALA A 205 10.62 12.66 -5.02
C ALA A 205 10.66 11.14 -5.25
N THR A 206 11.19 10.73 -6.40
CA THR A 206 11.45 9.32 -6.76
C THR A 206 12.91 9.11 -7.19
N SER A 207 13.40 7.88 -7.07
CA SER A 207 14.62 7.42 -7.74
C SER A 207 14.40 7.02 -9.21
N ASN A 208 13.14 6.90 -9.65
CA ASN A 208 12.76 6.44 -10.98
C ASN A 208 12.93 7.54 -12.03
N VAL A 209 14.05 7.47 -12.76
CA VAL A 209 14.40 8.42 -13.83
C VAL A 209 13.35 8.44 -14.96
N ALA A 210 12.72 7.29 -15.26
CA ALA A 210 11.68 7.22 -16.30
C ALA A 210 10.40 7.96 -15.86
N ALA A 211 9.95 7.74 -14.61
CA ALA A 211 8.80 8.47 -14.05
C ALA A 211 9.08 9.98 -13.91
N GLY A 212 10.30 10.37 -13.52
CA GLY A 212 10.71 11.78 -13.50
C GLY A 212 10.69 12.44 -14.88
N ARG A 213 11.08 11.72 -15.94
CA ARG A 213 10.97 12.18 -17.34
C ARG A 213 9.52 12.26 -17.83
N LEU A 214 8.69 11.28 -17.51
CA LEU A 214 7.31 11.16 -18.04
C LEU A 214 6.31 12.08 -17.33
N PHE A 215 6.47 12.29 -16.02
CA PHE A 215 5.48 12.99 -15.19
C PHE A 215 6.04 14.28 -14.52
N GLY A 216 7.29 14.65 -14.80
CA GLY A 216 7.94 15.83 -14.21
C GLY A 216 8.27 15.71 -12.71
N ILE A 217 8.18 14.49 -12.15
CA ILE A 217 8.40 14.23 -10.72
C ILE A 217 9.86 14.53 -10.35
N PRO A 218 10.13 15.21 -9.20
CA PRO A 218 11.50 15.45 -8.75
C PRO A 218 12.29 14.15 -8.59
N ILE A 219 13.47 14.07 -9.21
CA ILE A 219 14.38 12.92 -9.05
C ILE A 219 15.30 13.15 -7.85
N ARG A 220 15.47 12.12 -7.01
CA ARG A 220 16.43 12.06 -5.91
C ARG A 220 17.09 10.68 -5.84
N GLY A 221 18.38 10.66 -5.56
CA GLY A 221 19.20 9.45 -5.47
C GLY A 221 20.56 9.76 -4.85
N THR A 222 21.34 8.71 -4.63
CA THR A 222 22.68 8.74 -4.02
C THR A 222 23.52 7.62 -4.67
N HIS A 223 24.78 7.46 -4.26
CA HIS A 223 25.50 6.22 -4.55
C HIS A 223 24.97 5.00 -3.73
N SER A 224 25.46 3.81 -4.07
CA SER A 224 25.11 2.52 -3.43
C SER A 224 26.31 1.93 -2.68
N HIS A 225 26.10 0.88 -1.87
CA HIS A 225 27.21 0.18 -1.22
C HIS A 225 28.20 -0.40 -2.25
N ALA A 226 27.72 -0.87 -3.40
CA ALA A 226 28.56 -1.42 -4.47
C ALA A 226 29.59 -0.39 -5.00
N PHE A 227 29.23 0.89 -5.02
CA PHE A 227 30.15 1.98 -5.36
C PHE A 227 31.12 2.29 -4.21
N VAL A 228 30.74 2.09 -2.95
CA VAL A 228 31.67 2.26 -1.81
C VAL A 228 32.68 1.11 -1.77
N SER A 229 32.23 -0.12 -2.01
CA SER A 229 33.05 -1.33 -2.00
C SER A 229 33.90 -1.54 -3.27
N SER A 230 33.76 -0.71 -4.30
CA SER A 230 34.58 -0.80 -5.52
C SER A 230 35.94 -0.10 -5.41
N PHE A 231 36.16 0.66 -4.33
CA PHE A 231 37.44 1.30 -4.03
C PHE A 231 38.28 0.41 -3.11
N MET A 232 39.58 0.41 -3.31
CA MET A 232 40.59 -0.21 -2.44
C MET A 232 41.35 0.85 -1.62
N GLY A 233 41.45 2.09 -2.12
CA GLY A 233 41.98 3.22 -1.34
C GLY A 233 42.19 4.50 -2.16
N LEU A 234 42.83 5.50 -1.54
CA LEU A 234 42.99 6.85 -2.10
C LEU A 234 43.81 6.91 -3.41
N ASN A 235 44.52 5.84 -3.76
CA ASN A 235 45.27 5.73 -5.01
C ASN A 235 44.37 5.46 -6.24
N ASP A 236 43.12 5.02 -6.02
CA ASP A 236 42.14 4.83 -7.09
C ASP A 236 41.56 6.18 -7.59
N ILE A 237 41.81 7.27 -6.86
CA ILE A 237 41.43 8.63 -7.23
C ILE A 237 42.49 9.22 -8.18
N ILE A 238 42.20 9.13 -9.48
CA ILE A 238 43.07 9.57 -10.58
C ILE A 238 43.11 11.10 -10.69
N ASP A 239 41.96 11.75 -10.90
CA ASP A 239 41.84 13.20 -10.81
C ASP A 239 41.53 13.59 -9.35
N ARG A 240 42.39 14.42 -8.77
CA ARG A 240 42.30 14.89 -7.38
C ARG A 240 41.96 16.37 -7.32
N THR A 241 41.71 17.01 -8.46
CA THR A 241 41.59 18.46 -8.55
C THR A 241 40.13 18.89 -8.39
N LEU A 242 39.91 19.98 -7.67
CA LEU A 242 38.58 20.56 -7.48
C LEU A 242 38.65 22.08 -7.68
N ALA A 243 37.87 22.61 -8.62
CA ALA A 243 37.63 24.04 -8.72
C ALA A 243 36.72 24.51 -7.57
N SER A 244 36.90 25.75 -7.10
CA SER A 244 35.99 26.39 -6.15
C SER A 244 34.61 26.63 -6.76
N SER A 245 33.56 26.72 -5.93
CA SER A 245 32.17 26.90 -6.40
C SER A 245 31.91 28.22 -7.15
N ASP A 246 32.76 29.22 -6.93
CA ASP A 246 32.80 30.51 -7.63
C ASP A 246 33.77 30.54 -8.83
N GLY A 247 34.55 29.47 -9.04
CA GLY A 247 35.59 29.37 -10.06
C GLY A 247 36.85 30.22 -9.81
N SER A 248 37.01 30.87 -8.65
CA SER A 248 38.14 31.78 -8.40
C SER A 248 39.45 31.07 -8.04
N ASN A 249 39.36 29.85 -7.51
CA ASN A 249 40.47 29.06 -7.01
C ASN A 249 40.34 27.58 -7.45
N LYS A 250 41.46 26.83 -7.45
CA LYS A 250 41.50 25.40 -7.73
C LYS A 250 42.40 24.70 -6.72
N CYS A 251 41.84 23.72 -6.02
CA CYS A 251 42.62 22.79 -5.21
C CYS A 251 43.22 21.74 -6.14
N GLU A 252 44.55 21.62 -6.17
CA GLU A 252 45.25 20.62 -6.99
C GLU A 252 45.34 19.24 -6.32
N ASP A 253 45.10 19.15 -5.01
CA ASP A 253 44.96 17.86 -4.30
C ASP A 253 43.90 17.95 -3.19
N PHE A 254 42.65 17.76 -3.58
CA PHE A 254 41.51 17.67 -2.69
C PHE A 254 41.58 16.44 -1.77
N VAL A 255 42.29 15.37 -2.18
CA VAL A 255 42.46 14.16 -1.35
C VAL A 255 43.29 14.48 -0.12
N SER A 256 44.41 15.20 -0.29
CA SER A 256 45.20 15.72 0.84
C SER A 256 44.39 16.66 1.74
N LEU A 257 43.52 17.51 1.18
CA LEU A 257 42.63 18.39 1.96
C LEU A 257 41.65 17.59 2.83
N VAL A 258 41.03 16.55 2.28
CA VAL A 258 40.15 15.62 3.02
C VAL A 258 40.91 14.89 4.13
N GLN A 259 42.12 14.39 3.85
CA GLN A 259 42.95 13.71 4.87
C GLN A 259 43.33 14.66 6.01
N ASN A 260 43.66 15.92 5.71
CA ASN A 260 43.95 16.95 6.71
C ASN A 260 42.73 17.25 7.59
N TRP A 261 41.52 17.32 7.01
CA TRP A 261 40.29 17.46 7.79
C TRP A 261 39.97 16.23 8.65
N LEU A 262 40.17 15.01 8.15
CA LEU A 262 39.99 13.80 8.94
C LEU A 262 40.94 13.74 10.15
N ALA A 263 42.19 14.15 9.98
CA ALA A 263 43.15 14.28 11.08
C ALA A 263 42.68 15.32 12.12
N ARG A 264 42.23 16.50 11.67
CA ARG A 264 41.69 17.54 12.57
C ARG A 264 40.44 17.08 13.33
N ILE A 265 39.54 16.31 12.71
CA ILE A 265 38.35 15.74 13.37
C ILE A 265 38.74 14.64 14.37
N LYS A 266 39.83 13.91 14.14
CA LYS A 266 40.36 12.87 15.05
C LYS A 266 41.01 13.45 16.30
N ASP A 267 41.70 14.58 16.17
CA ASP A 267 42.33 15.30 17.29
C ASP A 267 41.37 16.27 18.02
N ALA A 268 40.18 16.52 17.44
CA ALA A 268 39.13 17.38 17.99
C ALA A 268 38.74 16.99 19.43
N GLY A 269 38.69 17.98 20.33
CA GLY A 269 38.48 17.79 21.75
C GLY A 269 37.11 17.20 22.11
N SER A 270 36.06 17.58 21.37
CA SER A 270 34.69 17.10 21.58
C SER A 270 34.45 15.67 21.05
N LEU A 271 35.27 15.21 20.11
CA LEU A 271 35.13 13.91 19.43
C LEU A 271 36.25 12.91 19.79
N ARG A 272 37.14 13.30 20.71
CA ARG A 272 38.37 12.58 21.00
C ARG A 272 38.10 11.18 21.58
N GLY A 273 38.38 10.15 20.77
CA GLY A 273 38.20 8.75 21.13
C GLY A 273 36.88 8.12 20.66
N THR A 274 35.98 8.90 20.02
CA THR A 274 34.76 8.38 19.36
C THR A 274 35.11 7.39 18.24
N PHE A 275 36.20 7.66 17.52
CA PHE A 275 36.81 6.77 16.54
C PHE A 275 38.34 6.80 16.67
N ARG A 276 39.04 5.86 16.01
CA ARG A 276 40.51 5.79 15.99
C ARG A 276 41.06 5.81 14.57
N GLU A 277 40.52 4.95 13.73
CA GLU A 277 40.86 4.79 12.32
C GLU A 277 39.56 4.53 11.58
N THR A 278 39.39 5.15 10.42
CA THR A 278 38.25 4.96 9.53
C THR A 278 38.68 4.06 8.36
N ASN A 279 37.72 3.54 7.59
CA ASN A 279 38.07 2.81 6.38
C ASN A 279 38.50 3.77 5.26
N LEU A 280 39.70 3.53 4.72
CA LEU A 280 40.31 4.32 3.64
C LEU A 280 39.65 4.06 2.27
N SER A 281 39.04 2.90 2.02
CA SER A 281 38.25 2.68 0.80
C SER A 281 36.98 3.51 0.78
N GLU A 282 36.30 3.58 1.93
CA GLU A 282 35.09 4.38 2.10
C GLU A 282 35.38 5.88 1.98
N LEU A 283 36.49 6.35 2.59
CA LEU A 283 36.98 7.72 2.40
C LEU A 283 37.30 8.00 0.92
N ALA A 284 37.91 7.04 0.22
CA ALA A 284 38.23 7.19 -1.20
C ALA A 284 36.96 7.30 -2.07
N ALA A 285 35.97 6.42 -1.83
CA ALA A 285 34.69 6.46 -2.52
C ALA A 285 33.94 7.78 -2.29
N PHE A 286 33.89 8.24 -1.03
CA PHE A 286 33.24 9.51 -0.69
C PHE A 286 33.95 10.70 -1.34
N THR A 287 35.29 10.73 -1.31
CA THR A 287 36.09 11.79 -1.93
C THR A 287 35.91 11.80 -3.46
N SER A 288 35.89 10.62 -4.10
CA SER A 288 35.61 10.47 -5.53
C SER A 288 34.21 10.95 -5.91
N TYR A 289 33.18 10.61 -5.12
CA TYR A 289 31.81 11.07 -5.36
C TYR A 289 31.65 12.58 -5.12
N ALA A 290 32.38 13.14 -4.15
CA ALA A 290 32.42 14.58 -3.89
C ALA A 290 33.11 15.37 -5.01
N LEU A 291 34.19 14.84 -5.59
CA LEU A 291 34.85 15.42 -6.76
C LEU A 291 33.93 15.45 -7.99
N ALA A 292 33.16 14.38 -8.23
CA ALA A 292 32.21 14.31 -9.34
C ALA A 292 30.93 15.14 -9.11
N PHE A 293 30.45 15.24 -7.87
CA PHE A 293 29.15 15.83 -7.53
C PHE A 293 29.20 16.80 -6.32
N PRO A 294 30.08 17.82 -6.32
CA PRO A 294 30.35 18.63 -5.12
C PRO A 294 29.13 19.42 -4.61
N ASN A 295 28.24 19.85 -5.52
CA ASN A 295 26.99 20.55 -5.21
C ASN A 295 25.88 19.64 -4.63
N SER A 296 26.06 18.32 -4.62
CA SER A 296 25.01 17.36 -4.23
C SER A 296 25.57 16.11 -3.53
N PHE A 297 26.72 16.25 -2.87
CA PHE A 297 27.39 15.16 -2.17
C PHE A 297 26.52 14.64 -1.01
N LEU A 298 26.04 13.39 -1.12
CA LEU A 298 25.27 12.71 -0.09
C LEU A 298 25.85 11.30 0.11
N ALA A 299 26.42 11.03 1.29
CA ALA A 299 27.16 9.81 1.58
C ALA A 299 26.30 8.69 2.18
N LEU A 300 26.53 7.45 1.74
CA LEU A 300 26.00 6.23 2.36
C LEU A 300 26.98 5.72 3.42
N VAL A 301 26.69 5.99 4.69
CA VAL A 301 27.67 5.93 5.80
C VAL A 301 27.73 4.60 6.56
N ASP A 302 26.93 3.61 6.17
CA ASP A 302 26.77 2.34 6.87
C ASP A 302 27.33 1.13 6.12
N THR A 303 28.32 1.35 5.24
CA THR A 303 28.97 0.26 4.49
C THR A 303 29.93 -0.57 5.36
N TYR A 304 30.53 0.04 6.39
CA TYR A 304 31.44 -0.64 7.33
C TYR A 304 31.09 -0.41 8.80
N ASP A 305 31.07 0.84 9.26
CA ASP A 305 30.62 1.25 10.61
C ASP A 305 30.19 2.73 10.57
N VAL A 306 28.95 3.01 10.94
CA VAL A 306 28.37 4.38 10.89
C VAL A 306 29.16 5.36 11.74
N MET A 307 29.40 5.05 13.00
CA MET A 307 29.94 6.03 13.96
C MET A 307 31.48 6.04 13.99
N ARG A 308 32.12 4.92 13.61
CA ARG A 308 33.59 4.79 13.61
C ARG A 308 34.24 5.05 12.25
N SER A 309 33.49 4.95 11.16
CA SER A 309 34.03 5.12 9.80
C SER A 309 33.21 6.14 8.99
N GLY A 310 31.95 5.85 8.70
CA GLY A 310 31.19 6.58 7.68
C GLY A 310 30.85 8.02 8.05
N VAL A 311 30.36 8.28 9.26
CA VAL A 311 30.07 9.65 9.72
C VAL A 311 31.36 10.49 9.84
N PRO A 312 32.47 10.01 10.45
CA PRO A 312 33.75 10.71 10.40
C PRO A 312 34.28 10.97 8.97
N ASN A 313 34.23 9.96 8.08
CA ASN A 313 34.64 10.09 6.68
C ASN A 313 33.80 11.12 5.92
N PHE A 314 32.47 11.08 6.10
CA PHE A 314 31.55 12.07 5.52
C PHE A 314 31.87 13.48 6.02
N CYS A 315 32.10 13.66 7.32
CA CYS A 315 32.43 14.96 7.90
C CYS A 315 33.74 15.52 7.30
N ALA A 316 34.78 14.71 7.18
CA ALA A 316 36.04 15.14 6.56
C ALA A 316 35.86 15.64 5.11
N VAL A 317 35.08 14.91 4.30
CA VAL A 317 34.77 15.31 2.92
C VAL A 317 33.85 16.54 2.86
N ALA A 318 32.85 16.63 3.74
CA ALA A 318 31.92 17.75 3.79
C ALA A 318 32.58 19.07 4.23
N LEU A 319 33.57 19.02 5.13
CA LEU A 319 34.36 20.20 5.53
C LEU A 319 35.34 20.62 4.43
N ALA A 320 36.01 19.66 3.78
CA ALA A 320 36.85 19.95 2.61
C ALA A 320 36.04 20.58 1.45
N LEU A 321 34.82 20.10 1.20
CA LEU A 321 33.90 20.74 0.24
C LEU A 321 33.53 22.17 0.64
N ASN A 322 33.33 22.44 1.93
CA ASN A 322 32.99 23.78 2.43
C ASN A 322 34.14 24.77 2.26
N ASP A 323 35.40 24.36 2.48
CA ASP A 323 36.59 25.19 2.18
C ASP A 323 36.67 25.58 0.69
N MET A 324 36.11 24.75 -0.19
CA MET A 324 35.98 24.99 -1.64
C MET A 324 34.65 25.67 -2.04
N GLY A 325 33.91 26.21 -1.06
CA GLY A 325 32.66 26.95 -1.27
C GLY A 325 31.44 26.10 -1.63
N TYR A 326 31.52 24.77 -1.52
CA TYR A 326 30.41 23.85 -1.77
C TYR A 326 29.69 23.45 -0.49
N LYS A 327 28.44 22.98 -0.62
CA LYS A 327 27.65 22.47 0.49
C LYS A 327 27.25 21.02 0.26
N ALA A 328 27.69 20.13 1.14
CA ALA A 328 27.22 18.75 1.19
C ALA A 328 25.70 18.68 1.43
N ALA A 329 25.05 17.70 0.83
CA ALA A 329 23.60 17.48 0.93
C ALA A 329 23.22 16.65 2.16
N GLY A 330 24.08 15.74 2.62
CA GLY A 330 23.90 15.02 3.89
C GLY A 330 24.30 13.54 3.85
N ILE A 331 23.61 12.70 4.62
CA ILE A 331 23.90 11.26 4.71
C ILE A 331 22.67 10.38 4.46
N ARG A 332 22.91 9.09 4.17
CA ARG A 332 21.93 8.00 4.26
C ARG A 332 22.39 6.92 5.23
N LEU A 333 21.46 6.46 6.07
CA LEU A 333 21.51 5.24 6.87
C LEU A 333 20.58 4.21 6.22
N ASP A 334 21.04 2.97 6.02
CA ASP A 334 20.31 1.87 5.36
C ASP A 334 20.35 0.58 6.22
N SER A 335 20.70 0.69 7.50
CA SER A 335 20.85 -0.43 8.44
C SER A 335 20.96 0.03 9.90
N GLY A 336 20.89 -0.93 10.84
CA GLY A 336 21.04 -0.70 12.28
C GLY A 336 19.81 -0.10 12.97
N ASP A 337 19.99 0.35 14.21
CA ASP A 337 18.96 1.11 14.94
C ASP A 337 18.91 2.55 14.41
N LEU A 338 17.98 2.80 13.49
CA LEU A 338 17.85 4.09 12.81
C LEU A 338 17.49 5.24 13.75
N ALA A 339 16.81 4.99 14.88
CA ALA A 339 16.52 6.02 15.87
C ALA A 339 17.83 6.44 16.58
N TYR A 340 18.49 5.48 17.21
CA TYR A 340 19.76 5.69 17.92
C TYR A 340 20.84 6.29 17.00
N LEU A 341 21.07 5.69 15.83
CA LEU A 341 22.09 6.15 14.88
C LEU A 341 21.80 7.57 14.36
N SER A 342 20.53 7.94 14.14
CA SER A 342 20.20 9.33 13.75
C SER A 342 20.51 10.33 14.87
N VAL A 343 20.25 9.98 16.13
CA VAL A 343 20.50 10.83 17.30
C VAL A 343 22.00 10.99 17.58
N GLU A 344 22.78 9.90 17.54
CA GLU A 344 24.24 9.99 17.71
C GLU A 344 24.92 10.71 16.54
N THR A 345 24.45 10.50 15.31
CA THR A 345 24.95 11.26 14.15
C THR A 345 24.64 12.74 14.28
N ARG A 346 23.43 13.10 14.73
CA ARG A 346 23.07 14.50 14.99
C ARG A 346 23.94 15.15 16.06
N LYS A 347 24.26 14.43 17.15
CA LYS A 347 25.21 14.91 18.16
C LYS A 347 26.60 15.15 17.56
N PHE A 348 27.10 14.21 16.74
CA PHE A 348 28.37 14.36 16.03
C PHE A 348 28.38 15.61 15.15
N PHE A 349 27.30 15.85 14.37
CA PHE A 349 27.18 17.04 13.54
C PHE A 349 27.11 18.36 14.35
N ARG A 350 26.45 18.37 15.51
CA ARG A 350 26.43 19.54 16.40
C ARG A 350 27.82 19.82 17.00
N ALA A 351 28.55 18.78 17.42
CA ALA A 351 29.93 18.92 17.89
C ALA A 351 30.88 19.48 16.81
N ILE A 352 30.72 19.08 15.54
CA ILE A 352 31.47 19.67 14.41
C ILE A 352 31.10 21.16 14.20
N GLU A 353 29.82 21.53 14.30
CA GLU A 353 29.38 22.94 14.22
C GLU A 353 29.95 23.78 15.36
N GLU A 354 29.96 23.26 16.59
CA GLU A 354 30.45 23.94 17.79
C GLU A 354 31.98 24.07 17.84
N GLU A 355 32.74 23.03 17.48
CA GLU A 355 34.21 23.05 17.58
C GLU A 355 34.90 23.74 16.40
N PHE A 356 34.31 23.69 15.20
CA PHE A 356 34.90 24.28 13.98
C PHE A 356 34.13 25.51 13.45
N GLY A 357 32.99 25.88 14.04
CA GLY A 357 32.25 27.11 13.72
C GLY A 357 31.40 27.06 12.44
N PHE A 358 31.18 25.88 11.86
CA PHE A 358 30.44 25.72 10.60
C PHE A 358 28.92 25.80 10.79
N ILE A 359 28.39 27.03 10.84
CA ILE A 359 26.98 27.34 11.07
C ILE A 359 26.04 26.53 10.15
N GLY A 360 25.14 25.78 10.78
CA GLY A 360 24.15 24.92 10.13
C GLY A 360 24.61 23.49 9.84
N PHE A 361 25.86 23.11 10.13
CA PHE A 361 26.34 21.73 9.94
C PHE A 361 25.60 20.73 10.84
N GLY A 362 25.25 21.11 12.08
CA GLY A 362 24.38 20.36 12.97
C GLY A 362 22.97 20.07 12.41
N LYS A 363 22.55 20.80 11.37
CA LYS A 363 21.27 20.61 10.65
C LYS A 363 21.45 19.96 9.26
N MET A 364 22.58 19.32 9.01
CA MET A 364 22.81 18.47 7.83
C MET A 364 21.72 17.38 7.71
N ASN A 365 21.18 17.17 6.51
CA ASN A 365 20.03 16.27 6.31
C ASN A 365 20.40 14.79 6.54
N ILE A 366 19.72 14.14 7.48
CA ILE A 366 19.84 12.70 7.73
C ILE A 366 18.72 11.97 6.97
N THR A 367 19.08 11.13 6.01
CA THR A 367 18.13 10.23 5.30
C THR A 367 18.19 8.84 5.93
N ALA A 368 17.04 8.20 6.15
CA ALA A 368 16.98 6.78 6.50
C ALA A 368 16.23 5.99 5.43
N SER A 369 16.70 4.79 5.12
CA SER A 369 15.99 3.78 4.32
C SER A 369 16.05 2.42 5.03
N ASN A 370 15.94 1.32 4.29
CA ASN A 370 15.79 -0.08 4.74
C ASN A 370 14.42 -0.44 5.36
N ASP A 371 13.65 -1.22 4.60
CA ASP A 371 12.37 -1.89 4.97
C ASP A 371 11.34 -1.09 5.78
N LEU A 372 11.41 0.24 5.63
CA LEU A 372 10.49 1.20 6.22
C LEU A 372 9.06 0.97 5.74
N ASN A 373 8.14 1.10 6.70
CA ASN A 373 6.69 1.04 6.55
C ASN A 373 6.01 1.90 7.63
N GLU A 374 4.68 2.04 7.58
CA GLU A 374 3.89 2.80 8.57
C GLU A 374 4.21 2.44 10.04
N GLU A 375 4.44 1.17 10.36
CA GLU A 375 4.64 0.72 11.75
C GLU A 375 6.04 1.09 12.25
N THR A 376 7.06 0.92 11.40
CA THR A 376 8.44 1.31 11.73
C THR A 376 8.58 2.83 11.90
N ILE A 377 7.93 3.64 11.05
CA ILE A 377 7.99 5.11 11.16
C ILE A 377 7.24 5.57 12.41
N ASP A 378 6.10 4.95 12.74
CA ASP A 378 5.37 5.18 14.00
C ASP A 378 6.18 4.76 15.25
N ALA A 379 7.04 3.74 15.13
CA ALA A 379 7.97 3.35 16.19
C ALA A 379 9.12 4.37 16.35
N LEU A 380 9.76 4.79 15.24
CA LEU A 380 10.80 5.82 15.24
C LEU A 380 10.29 7.14 15.83
N ASN A 381 9.08 7.57 15.44
CA ASN A 381 8.40 8.76 15.98
C ASN A 381 8.27 8.71 17.52
N LYS A 382 7.95 7.54 18.09
CA LYS A 382 7.78 7.35 19.55
C LYS A 382 9.11 7.25 20.30
N GLN A 383 10.15 6.74 19.65
CA GLN A 383 11.51 6.67 20.22
C GLN A 383 12.18 8.04 20.25
N GLY A 384 11.83 8.93 19.31
CA GLY A 384 12.45 10.24 19.13
C GLY A 384 13.68 10.13 18.23
N HIS A 385 13.50 10.41 16.94
CA HIS A 385 14.54 10.31 15.92
C HIS A 385 14.95 11.69 15.37
N GLU A 386 16.16 11.77 14.83
CA GLU A 386 16.71 12.98 14.19
C GLU A 386 16.76 12.85 12.66
N VAL A 387 16.27 11.75 12.07
CA VAL A 387 16.07 11.57 10.62
C VAL A 387 15.18 12.68 10.02
N ASP A 388 15.58 13.26 8.89
CA ASP A 388 14.89 14.33 8.15
C ASP A 388 14.13 13.84 6.91
N ALA A 389 14.60 12.75 6.29
CA ALA A 389 14.04 12.17 5.08
C ALA A 389 13.93 10.64 5.16
N PHE A 390 12.84 10.06 4.65
CA PHE A 390 12.66 8.60 4.56
C PHE A 390 12.65 8.12 3.11
N GLY A 391 13.57 7.22 2.78
CA GLY A 391 13.65 6.49 1.51
C GLY A 391 12.94 5.15 1.60
N ILE A 392 11.76 5.03 1.00
CA ILE A 392 10.85 3.90 1.22
C ILE A 392 10.75 3.08 -0.07
N GLY A 393 10.92 1.76 0.06
CA GLY A 393 11.06 0.82 -1.04
C GLY A 393 9.90 -0.18 -1.14
N THR A 394 10.19 -1.43 -0.76
CA THR A 394 9.32 -2.61 -0.95
C THR A 394 7.88 -2.37 -0.51
N TYR A 395 7.66 -2.02 0.76
CA TYR A 395 6.34 -1.87 1.38
C TYR A 395 5.43 -0.83 0.71
N LEU A 396 6.02 0.14 0.03
CA LEU A 396 5.31 1.20 -0.67
C LEU A 396 4.80 0.74 -2.05
N VAL A 397 5.71 0.31 -2.94
CA VAL A 397 5.39 0.07 -4.36
C VAL A 397 4.73 -1.28 -4.63
N THR A 398 4.90 -2.27 -3.75
CA THR A 398 4.21 -3.56 -3.84
C THR A 398 2.93 -3.62 -2.99
N CYS A 399 2.65 -2.56 -2.22
CA CYS A 399 1.57 -2.52 -1.23
C CYS A 399 1.57 -3.75 -0.31
N TYR A 400 2.75 -4.14 0.19
CA TYR A 400 3.06 -5.46 0.77
C TYR A 400 2.02 -6.01 1.77
N ALA A 401 1.38 -5.15 2.59
CA ALA A 401 0.37 -5.57 3.56
C ALA A 401 -0.98 -6.00 2.93
N GLN A 402 -1.28 -5.53 1.71
CA GLN A 402 -2.46 -5.88 0.92
C GLN A 402 -2.23 -5.49 -0.56
N ALA A 403 -1.88 -6.45 -1.41
CA ALA A 403 -1.48 -6.19 -2.79
C ALA A 403 -2.63 -5.90 -3.79
N ALA A 404 -3.90 -5.87 -3.35
CA ALA A 404 -5.05 -5.56 -4.19
C ALA A 404 -6.16 -4.82 -3.42
N LEU A 405 -6.77 -3.80 -4.02
CA LEU A 405 -7.85 -3.01 -3.41
C LEU A 405 -9.20 -3.75 -3.42
N GLY A 406 -9.51 -4.48 -4.49
CA GLY A 406 -10.80 -5.16 -4.65
C GLY A 406 -11.90 -4.25 -5.20
N CYS A 407 -11.55 -3.45 -6.21
CA CYS A 407 -12.55 -2.84 -7.09
C CYS A 407 -13.32 -3.90 -7.87
N VAL A 408 -14.56 -3.58 -8.23
CA VAL A 408 -15.46 -4.38 -9.06
C VAL A 408 -16.21 -3.45 -10.01
N PHE A 409 -16.51 -3.96 -11.19
CA PHE A 409 -17.20 -3.27 -12.27
C PHE A 409 -18.52 -3.99 -12.51
N LYS A 410 -19.70 -3.37 -12.31
CA LYS A 410 -20.96 -4.14 -12.28
C LYS A 410 -22.10 -3.41 -12.99
N LEU A 411 -22.82 -4.16 -13.82
CA LEU A 411 -24.05 -3.73 -14.48
C LEU A 411 -25.10 -3.37 -13.44
N VAL A 412 -25.66 -2.16 -13.56
CA VAL A 412 -26.72 -1.64 -12.68
C VAL A 412 -27.98 -1.23 -13.45
N GLU A 413 -27.89 -1.12 -14.77
CA GLU A 413 -29.02 -0.76 -15.65
C GLU A 413 -28.75 -1.24 -17.09
N ILE A 414 -29.80 -1.64 -17.82
CA ILE A 414 -29.72 -1.94 -19.26
C ILE A 414 -31.03 -1.57 -19.96
N ASN A 415 -30.97 -0.82 -21.06
CA ASN A 415 -32.11 -0.22 -21.77
C ASN A 415 -33.09 0.50 -20.81
N LYS A 416 -32.54 1.31 -19.89
CA LYS A 416 -33.24 1.98 -18.78
C LYS A 416 -34.08 1.04 -17.88
N GLN A 417 -33.75 -0.25 -17.85
CA GLN A 417 -34.25 -1.23 -16.87
C GLN A 417 -33.18 -1.50 -15.80
N PRO A 418 -33.39 -1.14 -14.52
CA PRO A 418 -32.44 -1.38 -13.44
C PRO A 418 -32.12 -2.87 -13.23
N ARG A 419 -30.91 -3.17 -12.76
CA ARG A 419 -30.41 -4.53 -12.50
C ARG A 419 -29.71 -4.61 -11.15
N ILE A 420 -29.97 -5.69 -10.42
CA ILE A 420 -29.35 -6.01 -9.13
C ILE A 420 -28.67 -7.39 -9.20
N LYS A 421 -27.50 -7.52 -8.58
CA LYS A 421 -26.79 -8.79 -8.40
C LYS A 421 -26.97 -9.23 -6.94
N LEU A 422 -27.82 -10.22 -6.69
CA LEU A 422 -28.01 -10.83 -5.36
C LEU A 422 -26.86 -11.78 -4.99
N SER A 423 -26.65 -12.01 -3.69
CA SER A 423 -25.53 -12.83 -3.19
C SER A 423 -25.76 -13.21 -1.72
N GLU A 424 -25.41 -14.44 -1.32
CA GLU A 424 -25.45 -14.91 0.09
C GLU A 424 -24.78 -13.93 1.06
N ASP A 425 -23.59 -13.45 0.68
CA ASP A 425 -22.95 -12.32 1.34
C ASP A 425 -23.66 -11.02 0.91
N VAL A 426 -24.56 -10.55 1.76
CA VAL A 426 -25.26 -9.26 1.66
C VAL A 426 -24.32 -8.10 1.30
N THR A 427 -23.07 -8.11 1.78
CA THR A 427 -22.10 -7.05 1.47
C THR A 427 -21.60 -7.08 0.02
N LYS A 428 -21.82 -8.18 -0.72
CA LYS A 428 -21.49 -8.32 -2.15
C LYS A 428 -22.64 -7.89 -3.09
N VAL A 429 -23.85 -7.65 -2.59
CA VAL A 429 -25.01 -7.18 -3.39
C VAL A 429 -24.73 -5.82 -4.05
N SER A 430 -25.13 -5.63 -5.31
CA SER A 430 -24.97 -4.35 -6.03
C SER A 430 -26.10 -3.35 -5.69
N ILE A 431 -25.90 -2.07 -6.00
CA ILE A 431 -26.94 -1.05 -5.88
C ILE A 431 -27.42 -0.74 -7.31
N PRO A 432 -28.71 -0.97 -7.65
CA PRO A 432 -29.24 -0.85 -9.01
C PRO A 432 -29.31 0.61 -9.51
N CYS A 433 -29.73 0.75 -10.77
CA CYS A 433 -29.94 1.96 -11.58
C CYS A 433 -28.72 2.89 -11.74
N LYS A 434 -28.80 3.84 -12.69
CA LYS A 434 -27.88 4.98 -12.75
C LYS A 434 -28.10 5.89 -11.55
N LYS A 435 -27.01 6.38 -10.97
CA LYS A 435 -26.99 7.05 -9.65
C LYS A 435 -26.23 8.35 -9.68
N ARG A 436 -26.69 9.32 -8.88
CA ARG A 436 -25.95 10.55 -8.55
C ARG A 436 -25.40 10.44 -7.14
N CYS A 437 -24.20 10.96 -6.93
CA CYS A 437 -23.42 10.76 -5.70
C CYS A 437 -23.02 12.11 -5.11
N TYR A 438 -23.32 12.36 -3.84
CA TYR A 438 -23.07 13.63 -3.18
C TYR A 438 -22.37 13.44 -1.84
N ARG A 439 -21.46 14.35 -1.50
CA ARG A 439 -20.82 14.45 -0.18
C ARG A 439 -21.46 15.57 0.63
N LEU A 440 -21.94 15.22 1.82
CA LEU A 440 -22.65 16.14 2.70
C LEU A 440 -21.73 16.64 3.83
N PHE A 441 -21.62 17.95 3.98
CA PHE A 441 -20.69 18.59 4.92
C PHE A 441 -21.41 19.18 6.14
N GLY A 442 -20.73 19.13 7.29
CA GLY A 442 -21.19 19.71 8.55
C GLY A 442 -20.82 21.19 8.73
N LYS A 443 -21.29 21.79 9.83
CA LYS A 443 -20.96 23.18 10.23
C LYS A 443 -19.45 23.43 10.41
N GLU A 444 -18.72 22.39 10.75
CA GLU A 444 -17.27 22.41 10.97
C GLU A 444 -16.45 22.26 9.67
N GLY A 445 -17.09 22.12 8.50
CA GLY A 445 -16.41 21.96 7.21
C GLY A 445 -15.90 20.54 6.90
N TYR A 446 -16.07 19.58 7.81
CA TYR A 446 -15.76 18.17 7.57
C TYR A 446 -16.88 17.44 6.79
N PRO A 447 -16.54 16.47 5.91
CA PRO A 447 -17.49 15.50 5.37
C PRO A 447 -18.16 14.66 6.48
N LEU A 448 -19.46 14.39 6.36
CA LEU A 448 -20.26 13.65 7.36
C LEU A 448 -20.80 12.30 6.86
N VAL A 449 -21.18 12.26 5.58
CA VAL A 449 -21.79 11.13 4.87
C VAL A 449 -21.68 11.37 3.35
N ASP A 450 -21.41 10.31 2.60
CA ASP A 450 -21.62 10.27 1.16
C ASP A 450 -22.96 9.58 0.88
N ILE A 451 -23.81 10.22 0.10
CA ILE A 451 -25.15 9.73 -0.24
C ILE A 451 -25.32 9.50 -1.74
N MET A 452 -25.88 8.34 -2.09
CA MET A 452 -26.32 8.00 -3.44
C MET A 452 -27.83 8.25 -3.60
N THR A 453 -28.23 8.81 -4.73
CA THR A 453 -29.63 8.97 -5.16
C THR A 453 -29.82 8.33 -6.53
N GLY A 454 -31.07 8.05 -6.93
CA GLY A 454 -31.35 7.72 -8.34
C GLY A 454 -31.09 8.89 -9.28
N GLU A 455 -31.00 8.62 -10.59
CA GLU A 455 -30.82 9.63 -11.66
C GLU A 455 -31.93 10.73 -11.61
N ASP A 456 -33.20 10.32 -11.49
CA ASP A 456 -34.38 11.23 -11.42
C ASP A 456 -34.59 11.94 -10.06
N GLU A 457 -33.72 11.74 -9.06
CA GLU A 457 -33.90 12.38 -7.76
C GLU A 457 -33.35 13.82 -7.72
N PRO A 458 -34.07 14.77 -7.10
CA PRO A 458 -33.56 16.13 -6.94
C PRO A 458 -32.34 16.14 -6.01
N ALA A 459 -31.31 16.89 -6.41
CA ALA A 459 -30.07 17.02 -5.64
C ALA A 459 -30.33 17.50 -4.19
N PRO A 460 -29.61 16.94 -3.19
CA PRO A 460 -29.67 17.43 -1.81
C PRO A 460 -29.36 18.93 -1.71
N LYS A 461 -30.19 19.70 -1.00
CA LYS A 461 -29.96 21.14 -0.81
C LYS A 461 -29.39 21.46 0.57
N VAL A 462 -28.56 22.50 0.62
CA VAL A 462 -28.07 23.10 1.87
C VAL A 462 -29.24 23.54 2.74
N GLY A 463 -29.20 23.19 4.03
CA GLY A 463 -30.24 23.55 5.00
C GLY A 463 -31.51 22.67 4.98
N GLU A 464 -31.73 21.87 3.93
CA GLU A 464 -32.87 20.93 3.88
C GLU A 464 -32.54 19.63 4.64
N ARG A 465 -33.53 19.05 5.33
CA ARG A 465 -33.36 17.85 6.17
C ARG A 465 -33.57 16.58 5.35
N LEU A 466 -32.51 15.80 5.18
CA LEU A 466 -32.49 14.55 4.41
C LEU A 466 -32.36 13.31 5.31
N LEU A 467 -33.11 12.24 5.00
CA LEU A 467 -32.96 10.94 5.64
C LEU A 467 -31.93 10.09 4.88
N CYS A 468 -30.77 9.86 5.51
CA CYS A 468 -29.72 8.98 5.00
C CYS A 468 -29.92 7.58 5.60
N ARG A 469 -29.99 6.53 4.76
CA ARG A 469 -30.12 5.13 5.19
C ARG A 469 -28.92 4.34 4.67
N HIS A 470 -28.32 3.48 5.51
CA HIS A 470 -27.33 2.51 5.04
C HIS A 470 -28.01 1.46 4.13
N PRO A 471 -27.50 1.17 2.92
CA PRO A 471 -28.23 0.42 1.89
C PRO A 471 -28.66 -0.99 2.29
N PHE A 472 -27.93 -1.62 3.23
CA PHE A 472 -28.17 -3.02 3.65
C PHE A 472 -28.23 -3.20 5.18
N ASN A 473 -28.56 -2.16 5.95
CA ASN A 473 -28.71 -2.28 7.41
C ASN A 473 -29.71 -1.26 7.94
N GLU A 474 -30.93 -1.72 8.22
CA GLU A 474 -32.08 -0.89 8.57
C GLU A 474 -31.85 -0.01 9.81
N SER A 475 -31.09 -0.52 10.78
CA SER A 475 -30.79 0.18 12.03
C SER A 475 -29.87 1.39 11.83
N LYS A 476 -29.02 1.36 10.79
CA LYS A 476 -28.06 2.42 10.47
C LYS A 476 -28.71 3.49 9.59
N ARG A 477 -29.48 4.39 10.21
CA ARG A 477 -30.12 5.53 9.55
C ARG A 477 -29.98 6.81 10.37
N ALA A 478 -29.83 7.95 9.71
CA ALA A 478 -29.66 9.26 10.33
C ALA A 478 -30.32 10.37 9.52
N TYR A 479 -30.78 11.42 10.20
CA TYR A 479 -31.14 12.67 9.54
C TYR A 479 -29.93 13.58 9.46
N VAL A 480 -29.70 14.18 8.29
CA VAL A 480 -28.60 15.12 8.04
C VAL A 480 -29.18 16.43 7.49
N VAL A 481 -28.60 17.55 7.91
CA VAL A 481 -28.90 18.89 7.40
C VAL A 481 -27.56 19.46 6.90
N PRO A 482 -27.22 19.28 5.61
CA PRO A 482 -25.92 19.69 5.09
C PRO A 482 -25.77 21.21 5.14
N GLN A 483 -24.54 21.67 5.38
CA GLN A 483 -24.17 23.09 5.29
C GLN A 483 -23.45 23.40 3.98
N HIS A 484 -22.87 22.38 3.36
CA HIS A 484 -22.43 22.36 1.97
C HIS A 484 -22.71 20.97 1.38
N VAL A 485 -22.92 20.92 0.06
CA VAL A 485 -23.18 19.72 -0.73
C VAL A 485 -22.25 19.77 -1.94
N GLU A 486 -21.45 18.73 -2.12
CA GLU A 486 -20.54 18.54 -3.25
C GLU A 486 -21.06 17.36 -4.07
N GLU A 487 -21.34 17.58 -5.36
CA GLU A 487 -21.60 16.47 -6.28
C GLU A 487 -20.27 15.83 -6.69
N LEU A 488 -20.16 14.53 -6.48
CA LEU A 488 -18.89 13.81 -6.57
C LEU A 488 -18.54 13.38 -7.99
N LEU A 489 -19.53 12.98 -8.78
CA LEU A 489 -19.32 12.47 -10.14
C LEU A 489 -19.32 13.61 -11.16
N LYS A 490 -18.39 13.56 -12.10
CA LYS A 490 -18.22 14.53 -13.19
C LYS A 490 -18.02 13.84 -14.53
N CYS A 491 -18.50 14.43 -15.62
CA CYS A 491 -18.33 13.92 -16.98
C CYS A 491 -16.92 14.19 -17.51
N TYR A 492 -16.12 13.14 -17.73
CA TYR A 492 -14.75 13.23 -18.28
C TYR A 492 -14.65 12.74 -19.73
N TRP A 493 -15.70 12.06 -20.22
CA TRP A 493 -15.86 11.66 -21.61
C TRP A 493 -17.37 11.61 -21.93
N PRO A 494 -17.92 12.57 -22.70
CA PRO A 494 -19.37 12.70 -22.88
C PRO A 494 -19.96 11.75 -23.95
N GLY A 495 -19.12 10.97 -24.63
CA GLY A 495 -19.56 10.13 -25.75
C GLY A 495 -20.26 10.95 -26.84
N THR A 496 -21.50 10.55 -27.15
CA THR A 496 -22.42 11.23 -28.10
C THR A 496 -23.25 12.34 -27.44
N THR A 497 -23.19 12.53 -26.12
CA THR A 497 -23.97 13.55 -25.40
C THR A 497 -23.39 14.96 -25.60
N SER A 498 -24.24 15.97 -25.39
CA SER A 498 -23.83 17.39 -25.40
C SER A 498 -23.32 17.88 -24.04
N GLU A 499 -22.89 16.99 -23.14
CA GLU A 499 -22.43 17.40 -21.81
C GLU A 499 -21.06 18.08 -21.83
N PRO A 500 -20.82 19.07 -20.96
CA PRO A 500 -19.52 19.72 -20.86
C PRO A 500 -18.48 18.75 -20.28
N ARG A 501 -17.53 18.33 -21.13
CA ARG A 501 -16.39 17.51 -20.73
C ARG A 501 -15.46 18.28 -19.79
N GLU A 502 -15.16 17.71 -18.64
CA GLU A 502 -14.13 18.23 -17.74
C GLU A 502 -12.72 17.88 -18.23
N GLU A 503 -11.80 18.85 -18.09
CA GLU A 503 -10.39 18.66 -18.43
C GLU A 503 -9.67 17.79 -17.39
N LEU A 504 -8.63 17.08 -17.84
CA LEU A 504 -7.78 16.30 -16.94
C LEU A 504 -6.79 17.24 -16.23
N PRO A 505 -6.85 17.38 -14.89
CA PRO A 505 -5.96 18.27 -14.14
C PRO A 505 -4.53 17.73 -14.09
N SER A 506 -3.55 18.61 -13.89
CA SER A 506 -2.14 18.19 -13.76
C SER A 506 -1.88 17.39 -12.48
N ILE A 507 -0.84 16.56 -12.49
CA ILE A 507 -0.42 15.76 -11.32
C ILE A 507 -0.21 16.60 -10.05
N ASN A 508 0.18 17.87 -10.18
CA ASN A 508 0.37 18.78 -9.05
C ASN A 508 -0.96 19.26 -8.45
N GLU A 509 -1.97 19.50 -9.29
CA GLU A 509 -3.32 19.84 -8.83
C GLU A 509 -4.01 18.62 -8.21
N ILE A 510 -3.80 17.42 -8.77
CA ILE A 510 -4.29 16.16 -8.20
C ILE A 510 -3.63 15.89 -6.83
N ARG A 511 -2.30 16.04 -6.72
CA ARG A 511 -1.58 15.98 -5.44
C ARG A 511 -2.12 17.00 -4.44
N SER A 512 -2.36 18.24 -4.87
CA SER A 512 -2.90 19.29 -4.00
C SER A 512 -4.33 19.00 -3.54
N ARG A 513 -5.17 18.42 -4.40
CA ARG A 513 -6.50 17.90 -4.06
C ARG A 513 -6.40 16.77 -3.01
N CYS A 514 -5.49 15.83 -3.20
CA CYS A 514 -5.21 14.73 -2.27
C CYS A 514 -4.82 15.24 -0.89
N MET A 515 -3.76 16.06 -0.79
CA MET A 515 -3.33 16.66 0.48
C MET A 515 -4.45 17.49 1.11
N GLY A 516 -5.19 18.26 0.30
CA GLY A 516 -6.33 19.05 0.74
C GLY A 516 -7.53 18.23 1.23
N TYR A 517 -7.71 16.97 0.82
CA TYR A 517 -8.68 16.08 1.45
C TYR A 517 -8.14 15.43 2.72
N LEU A 518 -6.87 15.01 2.76
CA LEU A 518 -6.26 14.46 3.97
C LEU A 518 -6.33 15.46 5.14
N ASP A 519 -6.19 16.75 4.86
CA ASP A 519 -6.32 17.85 5.84
C ASP A 519 -7.77 18.21 6.20
N ARG A 520 -8.74 18.02 5.28
CA ARG A 520 -10.17 18.29 5.50
C ARG A 520 -10.98 17.07 5.96
N MET A 521 -10.35 15.92 6.14
CA MET A 521 -11.00 14.73 6.68
C MET A 521 -10.95 14.73 8.20
N ARG A 522 -12.03 14.29 8.84
CA ARG A 522 -12.16 14.30 10.30
C ARG A 522 -11.15 13.31 10.93
N PRO A 523 -10.34 13.71 11.95
CA PRO A 523 -9.22 12.90 12.43
C PRO A 523 -9.55 11.52 13.03
N ASP A 524 -10.82 11.18 13.26
CA ASP A 524 -11.23 9.84 13.70
C ASP A 524 -11.44 8.84 12.55
N HIS A 525 -11.73 9.30 11.33
CA HIS A 525 -11.70 8.48 10.11
C HIS A 525 -10.26 8.19 9.65
N MET A 526 -9.32 9.10 9.92
CA MET A 526 -7.93 9.04 9.43
C MET A 526 -6.96 8.25 10.34
N ARG A 527 -7.46 7.53 11.36
CA ARG A 527 -6.61 6.80 12.32
C ARG A 527 -6.07 5.52 11.72
N ARG A 528 -4.81 5.20 12.05
CA ARG A 528 -4.15 3.93 11.69
C ARG A 528 -4.70 2.72 12.48
N LEU A 529 -5.14 2.95 13.72
CA LEU A 529 -5.70 1.93 14.61
C LEU A 529 -7.14 2.30 14.99
N ASN A 530 -8.05 1.34 14.83
CA ASN A 530 -9.49 1.47 15.11
C ASN A 530 -10.09 2.81 14.64
N PRO A 531 -9.96 3.16 13.34
CA PRO A 531 -10.66 4.32 12.77
C PRO A 531 -12.17 4.18 12.92
N THR A 532 -12.85 5.32 13.00
CA THR A 532 -14.31 5.37 12.99
C THR A 532 -14.80 5.16 11.56
N PRO A 533 -15.76 4.24 11.31
CA PRO A 533 -16.29 4.02 9.96
C PRO A 533 -16.92 5.28 9.36
N TYR A 534 -16.56 5.59 8.11
CA TYR A 534 -17.24 6.65 7.37
C TYR A 534 -18.65 6.21 6.96
N LYS A 535 -19.56 7.16 6.80
CA LYS A 535 -20.96 6.86 6.47
C LYS A 535 -21.13 6.92 4.96
N VAL A 536 -21.45 5.77 4.37
CA VAL A 536 -22.01 5.70 3.01
C VAL A 536 -23.49 5.36 3.15
N SER A 537 -24.35 6.00 2.35
CA SER A 537 -25.80 5.90 2.47
C SER A 537 -26.49 6.04 1.11
N VAL A 538 -27.77 5.70 1.09
CA VAL A 538 -28.71 5.93 -0.01
C VAL A 538 -29.82 6.88 0.44
N SER A 539 -30.50 7.51 -0.51
CA SER A 539 -31.75 8.22 -0.28
C SER A 539 -32.84 7.29 0.27
N ALA A 540 -33.92 7.86 0.82
CA ALA A 540 -35.07 7.07 1.24
C ALA A 540 -35.70 6.31 0.05
N LYS A 541 -35.90 6.97 -1.10
CA LYS A 541 -36.48 6.35 -2.29
C LYS A 541 -35.61 5.23 -2.83
N LEU A 542 -34.30 5.46 -2.96
CA LEU A 542 -33.36 4.45 -3.46
C LEU A 542 -33.25 3.27 -2.48
N TYR A 543 -33.30 3.49 -1.17
CA TYR A 543 -33.42 2.40 -0.19
C TYR A 543 -34.65 1.53 -0.45
N ASP A 544 -35.83 2.14 -0.52
CA ASP A 544 -37.08 1.40 -0.64
C ASP A 544 -37.15 0.70 -2.02
N PHE A 545 -36.58 1.29 -3.07
CA PHE A 545 -36.41 0.66 -4.39
C PHE A 545 -35.42 -0.52 -4.41
N ILE A 546 -34.28 -0.45 -3.70
CA ILE A 546 -33.35 -1.58 -3.54
C ILE A 546 -34.07 -2.79 -2.95
N HIS A 547 -34.86 -2.58 -1.88
CA HIS A 547 -35.53 -3.67 -1.18
C HIS A 547 -36.70 -4.23 -2.00
N PHE A 548 -37.44 -3.38 -2.71
CA PHE A 548 -38.44 -3.81 -3.69
C PHE A 548 -37.84 -4.69 -4.79
N LEU A 549 -36.76 -4.22 -5.45
CA LEU A 549 -36.13 -4.97 -6.54
C LEU A 549 -35.46 -6.26 -6.06
N TRP A 550 -34.88 -6.28 -4.85
CA TRP A 550 -34.39 -7.50 -4.22
C TRP A 550 -35.52 -8.53 -4.06
N LEU A 551 -36.65 -8.14 -3.45
CA LEU A 551 -37.78 -9.04 -3.21
C LEU A 551 -38.43 -9.56 -4.51
N ASN A 552 -38.29 -8.84 -5.63
CA ASN A 552 -38.77 -9.26 -6.94
C ASN A 552 -37.82 -10.23 -7.67
N GLU A 553 -36.50 -10.09 -7.47
CA GLU A 553 -35.46 -10.89 -8.16
C GLU A 553 -34.97 -12.09 -7.32
N ALA A 554 -35.34 -12.17 -6.03
CA ALA A 554 -35.02 -13.30 -5.17
C ALA A 554 -35.99 -14.47 -5.44
N PRO A 555 -35.50 -15.68 -5.79
CA PRO A 555 -36.37 -16.83 -6.03
C PRO A 555 -37.05 -17.28 -4.73
N LEU A 556 -38.35 -17.59 -4.83
CA LEU A 556 -39.09 -18.26 -3.76
C LEU A 556 -38.86 -19.77 -3.85
N TRP A 557 -38.56 -20.39 -2.71
CA TRP A 557 -38.40 -21.83 -2.58
C TRP A 557 -39.62 -22.43 -1.87
N GLU A 558 -40.20 -23.49 -2.45
CA GLU A 558 -41.20 -24.32 -1.78
C GLU A 558 -40.49 -25.46 -1.05
N ILE A 559 -40.75 -25.59 0.26
CA ILE A 559 -40.16 -26.65 1.09
C ILE A 559 -41.20 -27.77 1.21
N LEU A 560 -40.95 -28.89 0.54
CA LEU A 560 -41.80 -30.08 0.59
C LEU A 560 -41.53 -30.88 1.87
N ALA A 561 -42.59 -31.37 2.51
CA ALA A 561 -42.52 -31.94 3.86
C ALA A 561 -41.89 -33.35 3.93
N ASP A 562 -41.79 -34.05 2.80
CA ASP A 562 -41.25 -35.41 2.71
C ASP A 562 -39.74 -35.47 2.39
N ASP A 563 -39.13 -34.34 2.03
CA ASP A 563 -37.67 -34.26 1.96
C ASP A 563 -37.08 -34.30 3.37
N HIS A 564 -36.14 -35.23 3.61
CA HIS A 564 -35.35 -35.29 4.84
C HIS A 564 -34.34 -34.12 4.88
N ALA A 565 -34.86 -32.91 5.07
CA ALA A 565 -34.10 -31.68 5.07
C ALA A 565 -33.01 -31.70 6.14
N VAL A 566 -31.76 -31.44 5.73
CA VAL A 566 -30.74 -30.92 6.63
C VAL A 566 -31.19 -29.51 7.02
N VAL A 567 -31.84 -29.40 8.18
CA VAL A 567 -32.24 -28.10 8.74
C VAL A 567 -30.98 -27.39 9.23
N GLU A 568 -30.34 -26.63 8.34
CA GLU A 568 -29.40 -25.59 8.76
C GLU A 568 -30.18 -24.48 9.47
N GLU A 569 -30.33 -24.62 10.80
CA GLU A 569 -30.69 -23.49 11.64
C GLU A 569 -29.69 -22.34 11.41
N ALA A 570 -30.18 -21.16 11.04
CA ALA A 570 -29.42 -19.91 11.05
C ALA A 570 -29.10 -19.49 12.51
N GLY A 571 -28.26 -20.28 13.17
CA GLY A 571 -28.18 -20.41 14.62
C GLY A 571 -27.50 -19.26 15.34
N HIS A 572 -28.26 -18.22 15.69
CA HIS A 572 -27.90 -17.28 16.76
C HIS A 572 -27.83 -18.00 18.13
N ARG A 573 -26.71 -18.69 18.43
CA ARG A 573 -26.53 -19.40 19.71
C ARG A 573 -25.61 -18.62 20.66
N ARG A 574 -26.18 -18.13 21.76
CA ARG A 574 -25.42 -17.72 22.96
C ARG A 574 -24.87 -18.97 23.65
N PRO A 575 -23.67 -18.95 24.24
CA PRO A 575 -23.14 -20.10 24.98
C PRO A 575 -23.77 -20.21 26.38
N SER A 576 -24.29 -21.39 26.71
CA SER A 576 -24.60 -21.80 28.08
C SER A 576 -24.22 -23.27 28.28
N SER A 577 -23.62 -23.58 29.43
CA SER A 577 -22.94 -24.86 29.71
C SER A 577 -23.88 -26.01 30.10
N THR A 578 -23.60 -27.23 29.61
CA THR A 578 -23.23 -28.42 30.44
C THR A 578 -22.68 -29.57 29.58
N ALA A 579 -22.12 -30.61 30.23
CA ALA A 579 -21.52 -31.81 29.60
C ALA A 579 -22.60 -32.86 29.17
N SER A 580 -22.32 -34.08 28.64
CA SER A 580 -21.08 -34.90 28.58
C SER A 580 -21.16 -36.06 27.57
N ALA A 581 -20.00 -36.60 27.14
CA ALA A 581 -19.77 -37.99 26.64
C ALA A 581 -20.40 -38.37 25.26
N SER A 582 -19.86 -39.32 24.45
CA SER A 582 -18.54 -39.99 24.45
C SER A 582 -18.26 -40.80 23.14
N ALA A 583 -16.97 -40.92 22.78
CA ALA A 583 -16.32 -42.08 22.13
C ALA A 583 -16.69 -42.54 20.69
N SER A 584 -15.76 -42.28 19.75
CA SER A 584 -14.98 -43.27 18.97
C SER A 584 -15.68 -44.41 18.17
N ALA A 585 -15.55 -44.36 16.84
CA ALA A 585 -15.13 -45.50 16.00
C ALA A 585 -14.51 -45.01 14.67
N THR A 586 -13.69 -45.83 14.00
CA THR A 586 -12.98 -45.45 12.76
C THR A 586 -13.00 -46.56 11.70
N ALA A 587 -13.06 -46.14 10.42
CA ALA A 587 -12.59 -46.83 9.21
C ALA A 587 -13.48 -47.88 8.48
N SER A 588 -13.39 -47.78 7.14
CA SER A 588 -13.49 -48.85 6.13
C SER A 588 -14.83 -49.51 5.78
N VAL A 589 -15.27 -49.30 4.52
CA VAL A 589 -15.57 -50.37 3.52
C VAL A 589 -15.18 -49.84 2.12
N ILE A 590 -14.76 -50.71 1.20
CA ILE A 590 -14.46 -50.43 -0.21
C ILE A 590 -15.32 -51.35 -1.12
N THR A 591 -15.95 -50.75 -2.14
CA THR A 591 -16.43 -51.31 -3.43
C THR A 591 -17.32 -52.58 -3.46
N ALA A 592 -18.52 -52.42 -4.06
CA ALA A 592 -19.19 -53.40 -4.93
C ALA A 592 -20.04 -52.64 -5.98
N ALA A 593 -19.80 -52.86 -7.29
CA ALA A 593 -20.68 -53.57 -8.24
C ALA A 593 -22.06 -52.89 -8.51
N ALA A 594 -22.43 -52.46 -9.73
CA ALA A 594 -22.59 -53.17 -11.01
C ALA A 594 -23.78 -54.17 -11.01
N SER A 595 -24.63 -54.29 -12.05
CA SER A 595 -24.74 -53.60 -13.36
C SER A 595 -26.03 -54.01 -14.12
N SER A 596 -26.52 -53.17 -15.03
CA SER A 596 -27.41 -53.51 -16.17
C SER A 596 -27.45 -52.34 -17.17
N ASP A 597 -27.46 -52.50 -18.51
CA ASP A 597 -27.22 -53.65 -19.38
C ASP A 597 -26.47 -53.19 -20.67
N GLY A 598 -26.09 -54.12 -21.56
CA GLY A 598 -25.28 -53.87 -22.78
C GLY A 598 -26.03 -53.22 -23.96
N GLU A 599 -25.44 -53.09 -25.16
CA GLU A 599 -24.16 -53.58 -25.70
C GLU A 599 -23.56 -52.59 -26.75
N GLY A 600 -22.32 -52.83 -27.22
CA GLY A 600 -21.81 -52.27 -28.49
C GLY A 600 -20.44 -51.58 -28.43
N TYR A 601 -19.36 -52.31 -28.77
CA TYR A 601 -17.98 -51.81 -28.77
C TYR A 601 -17.33 -51.85 -30.16
N ALA A 602 -16.68 -50.76 -30.60
CA ALA A 602 -15.66 -50.78 -31.65
C ALA A 602 -14.73 -49.54 -31.57
N SER A 603 -13.45 -49.75 -31.92
CA SER A 603 -12.42 -48.71 -32.18
C SER A 603 -12.19 -47.63 -31.11
N ALA A 604 -11.49 -48.00 -30.02
CA ALA A 604 -10.64 -47.08 -29.26
C ALA A 604 -9.18 -47.56 -29.36
N SER A 605 -8.38 -46.97 -30.25
CA SER A 605 -6.94 -47.28 -30.38
C SER A 605 -6.17 -46.18 -31.13
N ALA A 606 -5.83 -45.11 -30.42
CA ALA A 606 -4.84 -44.10 -30.82
C ALA A 606 -4.36 -43.30 -29.59
N THR A 607 -3.18 -42.68 -29.69
CA THR A 607 -2.73 -41.60 -28.79
C THR A 607 -2.48 -41.96 -27.31
N ALA A 608 -1.77 -43.07 -27.06
CA ALA A 608 -1.22 -43.40 -25.73
C ALA A 608 0.31 -43.67 -25.72
N SER A 609 1.02 -43.32 -26.80
CA SER A 609 2.48 -43.54 -26.94
C SER A 609 3.17 -42.36 -27.63
N ALA A 610 3.36 -41.24 -26.92
CA ALA A 610 4.00 -40.02 -27.47
C ALA A 610 4.89 -39.22 -26.49
N ILE A 611 5.12 -39.71 -25.26
CA ILE A 611 5.94 -39.01 -24.23
C ILE A 611 7.18 -39.85 -23.80
N ALA A 612 7.29 -41.10 -24.24
CA ALA A 612 8.31 -42.06 -23.77
C ALA A 612 9.48 -42.30 -24.76
N ALA A 613 9.70 -41.43 -25.76
CA ALA A 613 10.63 -41.69 -26.88
C ALA A 613 11.38 -40.45 -27.40
N ALA A 614 11.88 -39.58 -26.50
CA ALA A 614 12.62 -38.36 -26.87
C ALA A 614 13.83 -38.04 -25.96
N ALA A 615 14.40 -39.04 -25.26
CA ALA A 615 15.49 -38.83 -24.30
C ALA A 615 16.43 -40.06 -24.15
N SER A 616 17.12 -40.45 -25.23
CA SER A 616 18.27 -41.39 -25.20
C SER A 616 19.04 -41.35 -26.52
N SER A 617 20.38 -41.44 -26.47
CA SER A 617 21.37 -41.16 -27.54
C SER A 617 21.32 -39.72 -28.10
N GLU A 618 22.42 -39.00 -28.31
CA GLU A 618 23.88 -39.24 -28.09
C GLU A 618 24.37 -38.37 -26.89
N GLY A 619 25.56 -38.46 -26.27
CA GLY A 619 26.90 -38.86 -26.70
C GLY A 619 27.69 -37.63 -27.20
N GLU A 620 28.78 -37.13 -26.60
CA GLU A 620 29.56 -37.46 -25.39
C GLU A 620 30.19 -36.17 -24.80
N GLY A 621 30.80 -36.20 -23.59
CA GLY A 621 31.83 -35.21 -23.20
C GLY A 621 31.80 -34.63 -21.77
N TYR A 622 32.79 -35.02 -20.96
CA TYR A 622 33.38 -34.32 -19.79
C TYR A 622 32.48 -33.74 -18.65
N THR A 623 32.42 -34.54 -17.58
CA THR A 623 32.58 -34.16 -16.14
C THR A 623 32.91 -32.69 -15.82
N SER A 624 32.36 -32.05 -14.76
CA SER A 624 32.22 -32.59 -13.40
C SER A 624 31.25 -31.82 -12.46
N GLY A 625 30.70 -32.54 -11.47
CA GLY A 625 30.44 -32.06 -10.10
C GLY A 625 29.47 -30.90 -9.84
N PHE A 626 28.19 -31.20 -9.57
CA PHE A 626 27.65 -31.24 -8.19
C PHE A 626 26.20 -31.80 -8.18
N ALA A 627 25.77 -32.41 -7.07
CA ALA A 627 24.41 -32.93 -6.92
C ALA A 627 23.87 -32.73 -5.50
N ALA A 628 22.70 -32.08 -5.38
CA ALA A 628 21.76 -32.19 -4.26
C ALA A 628 20.42 -31.53 -4.61
N ALA A 629 19.31 -32.11 -4.13
CA ALA A 629 17.91 -31.67 -4.27
C ALA A 629 17.70 -30.14 -4.07
N ALA A 630 16.86 -29.42 -4.81
CA ALA A 630 15.75 -29.78 -5.72
C ALA A 630 14.60 -30.59 -5.08
N GLY A 631 13.65 -29.90 -4.45
CA GLY A 631 12.37 -30.44 -3.99
C GLY A 631 11.46 -29.33 -3.42
N GLY A 632 10.15 -29.39 -3.70
CA GLY A 632 9.15 -28.44 -3.17
C GLY A 632 8.61 -27.42 -4.19
N ALA A 633 7.95 -27.89 -5.26
CA ALA A 633 7.25 -27.04 -6.22
C ALA A 633 5.92 -27.69 -6.69
N ALA A 634 5.09 -28.10 -5.73
CA ALA A 634 3.70 -28.51 -5.95
C ALA A 634 2.91 -28.30 -4.65
N ASP A 635 1.94 -27.39 -4.68
CA ASP A 635 0.67 -27.38 -3.93
C ASP A 635 0.03 -25.97 -3.98
N TRP A 636 -1.14 -25.88 -4.63
CA TRP A 636 -2.06 -24.74 -4.62
C TRP A 636 -3.47 -25.27 -4.90
N VAL A 637 -4.50 -24.65 -4.28
CA VAL A 637 -5.91 -25.13 -4.23
C VAL A 637 -6.03 -26.40 -3.37
N VAL A 638 -6.77 -26.50 -2.26
CA VAL A 638 -7.98 -25.85 -1.68
C VAL A 638 -7.64 -25.40 -0.24
N GLY A 639 -8.23 -24.44 0.49
CA GLY A 639 -9.44 -23.59 0.43
C GLY A 639 -9.62 -22.92 1.80
N GLU A 640 -10.64 -22.08 2.02
CA GLU A 640 -10.80 -21.29 3.27
C GLU A 640 -11.48 -22.05 4.44
N VAL A 641 -11.09 -21.77 5.70
CA VAL A 641 -12.00 -21.47 6.86
C VAL A 641 -11.21 -21.10 8.14
N GLU A 642 -11.43 -19.86 8.60
CA GLU A 642 -11.39 -19.29 9.97
C GLU A 642 -10.20 -19.46 10.96
N VAL A 643 -10.25 -18.67 12.05
CA VAL A 643 -9.12 -18.19 12.86
C VAL A 643 -9.56 -17.86 14.31
N LEU A 644 -8.67 -18.06 15.31
CA LEU A 644 -8.84 -17.82 16.77
C LEU A 644 -9.88 -18.77 17.42
N VAL A 645 -9.80 -19.22 18.68
CA VAL A 645 -9.20 -18.74 19.96
C VAL A 645 -8.50 -19.97 20.64
N ALA A 646 -7.42 -19.91 21.44
CA ALA A 646 -6.92 -18.92 22.41
C ALA A 646 -5.37 -18.89 22.55
N ARG A 647 -4.87 -18.32 23.65
CA ARG A 647 -3.50 -18.46 24.20
C ARG A 647 -3.58 -18.73 25.71
N GLN A 648 -2.49 -19.24 26.30
CA GLN A 648 -2.19 -19.32 27.76
C GLN A 648 -2.70 -20.53 28.59
N VAL A 649 -1.81 -20.99 29.48
CA VAL A 649 -2.00 -21.87 30.66
C VAL A 649 -2.48 -23.33 30.45
N ARG A 650 -1.52 -24.23 30.22
CA ARG A 650 -1.16 -25.21 31.27
C ARG A 650 0.24 -25.80 31.13
N ASN A 651 0.98 -25.80 32.24
CA ASN A 651 2.17 -26.62 32.48
C ASN A 651 2.09 -27.08 33.96
N VAL A 652 2.94 -28.03 34.38
CA VAL A 652 3.10 -28.56 35.77
C VAL A 652 2.15 -29.71 36.20
N ARG A 653 2.79 -30.81 36.68
CA ARG A 653 2.36 -31.95 37.53
C ARG A 653 1.37 -33.02 37.00
N ARG A 654 1.93 -34.19 36.68
CA ARG A 654 2.19 -35.30 37.65
C ARG A 654 3.70 -35.62 37.61
N GLU A 655 4.44 -36.09 38.61
CA GLU A 655 4.24 -37.02 39.76
C GLU A 655 4.28 -38.53 39.40
N VAL A 656 5.00 -39.44 40.11
CA VAL A 656 6.17 -39.32 41.03
C VAL A 656 6.80 -40.72 41.36
N HIS A 657 8.08 -40.77 41.81
CA HIS A 657 8.82 -41.88 42.49
C HIS A 657 9.36 -43.14 41.74
N GLY A 658 10.41 -43.76 42.33
CA GLY A 658 11.22 -44.91 41.87
C GLY A 658 12.69 -44.53 41.57
N VAL A 659 13.78 -44.80 42.34
CA VAL A 659 14.22 -45.88 43.28
C VAL A 659 14.63 -47.17 42.52
N ASP A 660 15.87 -47.68 42.50
CA ASP A 660 17.15 -47.27 43.17
C ASP A 660 18.43 -47.91 42.53
N VAL A 661 19.62 -47.56 43.07
CA VAL A 661 20.89 -48.36 43.17
C VAL A 661 21.73 -48.76 41.92
N ALA A 662 22.99 -48.26 41.89
CA ALA A 662 24.29 -48.84 41.43
C ALA A 662 24.45 -49.45 40.00
N GLN A 663 25.63 -49.45 39.32
CA GLN A 663 27.02 -49.59 39.80
C GLN A 663 28.07 -48.78 39.00
N GLN A 664 29.24 -48.58 39.61
CA GLN A 664 30.55 -48.25 39.01
C GLN A 664 31.46 -49.53 39.04
N PRO A 665 32.66 -49.64 38.40
CA PRO A 665 33.71 -48.59 38.29
C PRO A 665 34.67 -48.61 37.05
N GLY A 666 35.63 -47.67 37.02
CA GLY A 666 36.85 -47.71 36.17
C GLY A 666 37.25 -46.32 35.65
N ARG A 667 38.25 -45.62 36.22
CA ARG A 667 39.71 -45.69 35.94
C ARG A 667 40.09 -45.28 34.50
N THR A 668 41.02 -44.35 34.22
CA THR A 668 42.14 -43.77 35.02
C THR A 668 42.46 -42.29 34.73
N ALA A 669 43.04 -41.62 35.75
CA ALA A 669 44.13 -40.60 35.79
C ALA A 669 44.43 -39.62 34.61
N GLY A 670 44.89 -38.38 34.86
CA GLY A 670 45.07 -37.69 36.15
C GLY A 670 46.14 -36.57 36.16
N GLY A 671 46.19 -35.78 37.26
CA GLY A 671 47.18 -34.72 37.54
C GLY A 671 46.82 -33.33 36.94
N GLY A 672 47.00 -32.19 37.62
CA GLY A 672 47.35 -31.88 39.03
C GLY A 672 46.63 -30.57 39.47
N ALA A 673 46.35 -30.28 40.75
CA ALA A 673 47.27 -30.02 41.88
C ALA A 673 48.03 -28.67 41.70
N LEU A 674 48.06 -27.67 42.60
CA LEU A 674 47.53 -27.44 43.97
C LEU A 674 46.98 -25.97 44.06
N SER A 675 46.62 -25.24 45.15
CA SER A 675 46.51 -25.33 46.64
C SER A 675 45.76 -24.05 47.12
N ALA A 676 45.17 -23.89 48.32
CA ALA A 676 44.70 -24.79 49.39
C ALA A 676 43.66 -24.05 50.30
N ARG A 677 42.83 -24.81 51.00
CA ARG A 677 42.03 -24.44 52.22
C ARG A 677 42.74 -25.08 53.46
N PRO A 678 42.35 -24.90 54.76
CA PRO A 678 41.02 -24.55 55.29
C PRO A 678 40.94 -23.74 56.62
N ALA A 679 39.69 -23.56 57.12
CA ALA A 679 39.25 -23.49 58.54
C ALA A 679 39.76 -22.36 59.48
N ALA A 680 39.03 -21.88 60.51
CA ALA A 680 37.61 -21.85 60.91
C ALA A 680 37.47 -20.85 62.12
N HIS A 681 36.44 -20.74 62.99
CA HIS A 681 35.15 -21.42 63.22
C HIS A 681 34.20 -20.50 64.03
N HIS A 682 32.90 -20.42 63.69
CA HIS A 682 31.74 -19.90 64.46
C HIS A 682 31.75 -18.51 65.17
N GLY A 683 30.70 -17.70 64.97
CA GLY A 683 30.45 -16.48 65.78
C GLY A 683 29.25 -15.59 65.38
N ARG A 684 28.03 -15.97 65.79
CA ARG A 684 26.71 -15.27 65.67
C ARG A 684 26.67 -13.76 65.29
N GLY A 685 26.00 -13.44 64.18
CA GLY A 685 24.80 -12.56 64.22
C GLY A 685 24.81 -11.15 63.56
N VAL A 686 23.59 -10.64 63.38
CA VAL A 686 23.18 -9.23 63.11
C VAL A 686 23.29 -8.68 61.66
N ARG A 687 22.12 -8.61 61.01
CA ARG A 687 21.61 -7.60 60.03
C ARG A 687 22.52 -7.11 58.88
N THR A 688 22.05 -7.35 57.66
CA THR A 688 22.05 -6.36 56.57
C THR A 688 20.61 -6.08 56.14
N ALA A 689 20.35 -4.87 55.65
CA ALA A 689 19.05 -4.45 55.12
C ALA A 689 19.19 -4.08 53.64
N THR A 690 18.14 -4.30 52.87
CA THR A 690 18.00 -3.88 51.47
C THR A 690 16.57 -3.37 51.28
N GLU A 691 16.41 -2.12 50.88
CA GLU A 691 15.09 -1.51 50.70
C GLU A 691 14.55 -1.77 49.29
N GLU A 692 13.28 -2.18 49.22
CA GLU A 692 12.51 -2.21 47.97
C GLU A 692 11.90 -0.83 47.68
N VAL A 693 11.76 -0.47 46.40
CA VAL A 693 10.77 0.51 45.96
C VAL A 693 9.84 -0.16 44.96
N ARG A 694 8.53 -0.11 45.21
CA ARG A 694 7.48 -0.75 44.41
C ARG A 694 6.67 0.29 43.64
N TRP A 695 6.10 -0.13 42.52
CA TRP A 695 4.98 0.57 41.87
C TRP A 695 3.65 -0.19 42.14
N PRO A 696 2.52 0.50 42.31
CA PRO A 696 1.27 -0.11 42.81
C PRO A 696 0.39 -0.72 41.72
N VAL A 697 -0.48 -1.64 42.15
CA VAL A 697 -1.58 -2.23 41.37
C VAL A 697 -2.90 -1.55 41.73
N VAL A 698 -3.84 -1.44 40.78
CA VAL A 698 -5.23 -1.01 41.03
C VAL A 698 -6.19 -1.96 40.31
N GLU A 699 -7.17 -2.49 41.03
CA GLU A 699 -8.32 -3.24 40.49
C GLU A 699 -9.52 -3.13 41.49
N PRO A 700 -10.76 -3.60 41.19
CA PRO A 700 -11.86 -2.65 41.03
C PRO A 700 -13.12 -2.94 41.88
N TRP A 701 -14.00 -1.94 42.06
CA TRP A 701 -15.31 -2.14 42.71
C TRP A 701 -16.49 -1.41 42.03
N ARG A 702 -17.70 -1.75 42.48
CA ARG A 702 -18.99 -1.64 41.75
C ARG A 702 -19.83 -0.39 42.09
N SER A 703 -20.88 -0.20 41.29
CA SER A 703 -21.95 0.80 41.40
C SER A 703 -22.92 0.63 42.56
N LEU A 704 -23.31 1.75 43.18
CA LEU A 704 -24.56 2.12 43.91
C LEU A 704 -24.38 3.64 44.26
N GLY A 705 -25.39 4.48 44.55
CA GLY A 705 -26.84 4.31 44.48
C GLY A 705 -27.61 5.35 45.33
N SER A 706 -28.07 6.45 44.72
CA SER A 706 -29.10 7.40 45.24
C SER A 706 -28.80 8.30 46.47
N SER A 707 -29.49 9.45 46.54
CA SER A 707 -29.52 10.48 47.60
C SER A 707 -28.22 11.29 47.85
N GLY A 708 -28.27 12.56 48.28
CA GLY A 708 -29.42 13.48 48.38
C GLY A 708 -29.04 14.85 49.02
N ALA A 709 -29.81 15.90 48.71
CA ALA A 709 -29.91 17.24 49.34
C ALA A 709 -28.62 18.02 49.76
N GLY A 710 -28.56 19.29 49.34
CA GLY A 710 -27.56 20.27 49.80
C GLY A 710 -27.74 21.62 49.11
N GLU A 711 -28.36 22.57 49.78
CA GLU A 711 -28.53 23.96 49.32
C GLU A 711 -27.30 24.81 49.72
N ASP A 712 -26.89 25.78 48.90
CA ASP A 712 -26.87 27.22 49.26
C ASP A 712 -26.00 28.16 48.37
N PHE A 713 -26.44 29.42 48.31
CA PHE A 713 -25.71 30.69 48.09
C PHE A 713 -24.70 30.91 46.93
N VAL A 714 -25.24 31.51 45.86
CA VAL A 714 -24.82 32.77 45.16
C VAL A 714 -23.96 33.74 46.01
N PRO A 715 -23.03 34.61 45.48
CA PRO A 715 -22.87 35.09 44.08
C PRO A 715 -21.44 35.04 43.46
N ALA A 716 -21.37 35.38 42.16
CA ALA A 716 -20.18 35.91 41.49
C ALA A 716 -20.29 37.45 41.30
N PRO A 717 -19.18 38.21 41.16
CA PRO A 717 -19.21 39.68 41.10
C PRO A 717 -19.66 40.29 39.75
N ASP A 718 -20.07 41.56 39.84
CA ASP A 718 -20.66 42.47 38.84
C ASP A 718 -19.75 42.81 37.62
N GLY A 719 -20.32 43.34 36.54
CA GLY A 719 -19.58 43.68 35.30
C GLY A 719 -20.36 44.19 34.08
N SER A 720 -21.22 45.21 34.22
CA SER A 720 -21.65 46.19 33.17
C SER A 720 -21.75 45.73 31.68
N ARG A 721 -22.96 45.57 31.14
CA ARG A 721 -23.72 46.57 30.33
C ARG A 721 -23.09 47.09 29.01
N GLY A 722 -23.81 46.87 27.90
CA GLY A 722 -23.62 47.49 26.58
C GLY A 722 -23.36 46.46 25.46
N GLY A 723 -23.83 46.62 24.22
CA GLY A 723 -24.76 47.62 23.68
C GLY A 723 -24.72 47.72 22.15
N TRP A 724 -25.74 47.17 21.48
CA TRP A 724 -26.15 47.40 20.07
C TRP A 724 -25.07 47.49 18.96
N GLY A 725 -25.04 46.47 18.09
CA GLY A 725 -25.20 46.67 16.64
C GLY A 725 -23.96 46.70 15.74
N ARG A 726 -23.71 45.58 15.06
CA ARG A 726 -23.92 45.45 13.60
C ARG A 726 -24.08 43.99 13.20
#